data_AF-A0A151XYH8-F1
#
_entry.id   AF-A0A151XYH8-F1
#
_cell.length_a   1.000
_cell.length_b   1.000
_cell.length_c   1.000
_cell.angle_alpha   90.00
_cell.angle_beta   90.00
_cell.angle_gamma   90.00
#
_symmetry.space_group_name_H-M   'P 1'
#
loop_
_entity.id
_entity.type
_entity.pdbx_description
1 polymer ?
#
loop_
_entity_poly.entity_id
_entity_poly.type
_entity_poly.pdbx_seq_one_letter_code
_entity_poly.pdbx_strand_id
1 'polypeptide(L)'
;MTDNKLNFFNSKTKYGEASVMQPRFFQYSCPLNHYTFVMAILACLILCSGMFSSVFASAAVPSNTANPAACQIKIQNIETAKGNLNQESQPPAHGWVKLQKLPDQWGKRWPDFHGMAWYKISVNYHCPEHAIKQPLALAIEGITQSGRVYINNDLLWQDFISPEYSSRSQHLPRMWNIPASSLNQGENTIWIQVYGSITQKSGIGKLKAGSYDDVIKDFETWLLEKSTLLELNTMIHFVVAVFFFLAWIAIRNEKAFLWLAITGIAWVLYSTLIIYTEPIPWLNTVQLDRLQNIIFCFYAVFGCIGAWYFAHHPFPRIQKALLGIAAVAALCTAFSPEQYLNQVIQISFGFFVLVFAAKCITYPYLAYKAKTPETYLLALLYFIYLPVSIHDAHFMMTMEGRAWSPYTGPLTTMALGGVLAMRLARHTQQIKRFNKTLTEKVHQAKQELTLSLSHQHQLALENARLQERIHLSHDLHDGLGGSIVRSIIMLEQNNQVDKLQVLSILKLLRSDLRQVIDTGSSIGTKVPETPIEWGAPTRHRFIQLFEELDIRSTWQFSQQWQTVPSASQCLALTRVAEEALTNILKHSAATEVSIVLTEPATHELVLHIQDNGIGFDSENVRAGLHVGLHSMQARISRLGGKFQIYSQPGKTSIQVSLPLA
;
A
#
# COMPACT_ATOMS: atom_id res chain seq x y z
N MET A 1 -44.22 -19.24 26.35
CA MET A 1 -44.99 -18.43 27.33
C MET A 1 -44.46 -18.77 28.70
N THR A 2 -43.95 -17.76 29.43
CA THR A 2 -43.60 -17.72 30.88
C THR A 2 -42.58 -18.78 31.36
N ASP A 3 -41.52 -18.51 32.14
CA ASP A 3 -41.38 -17.50 33.19
C ASP A 3 -39.92 -17.35 33.68
N ASN A 4 -39.66 -16.20 34.29
CA ASN A 4 -38.78 -15.92 35.43
C ASN A 4 -37.25 -16.16 35.36
N LYS A 5 -36.51 -15.05 35.42
CA LYS A 5 -35.26 -14.98 36.23
C LYS A 5 -35.28 -13.77 37.15
N LEU A 6 -35.35 -14.06 38.44
CA LEU A 6 -35.11 -13.16 39.56
C LEU A 6 -33.63 -12.74 39.63
N ASN A 7 -33.43 -11.46 39.92
CA ASN A 7 -32.18 -10.86 40.38
C ASN A 7 -32.00 -11.05 41.89
N PHE A 8 -30.77 -11.23 42.37
CA PHE A 8 -30.36 -10.77 43.70
C PHE A 8 -28.86 -10.42 43.76
N PHE A 9 -28.60 -9.12 44.01
CA PHE A 9 -27.50 -8.43 44.71
C PHE A 9 -26.07 -9.01 44.77
N ASN A 10 -25.06 -8.19 44.44
CA ASN A 10 -24.34 -7.44 45.48
C ASN A 10 -23.46 -6.28 44.95
N SER A 11 -23.29 -5.25 45.78
CA SER A 11 -22.68 -3.96 45.46
C SER A 11 -21.33 -3.71 46.15
N LYS A 12 -20.46 -2.94 45.45
CA LYS A 12 -19.40 -2.03 45.92
C LYS A 12 -18.15 -2.59 46.64
N THR A 13 -16.97 -2.27 46.11
CA THR A 13 -15.97 -1.39 46.77
C THR A 13 -14.87 -0.91 45.80
N LYS A 14 -14.32 0.28 46.09
CA LYS A 14 -13.37 1.12 45.32
C LYS A 14 -11.89 0.74 45.57
N TYR A 15 -11.00 1.44 44.84
CA TYR A 15 -9.51 1.47 44.81
C TYR A 15 -8.94 0.60 43.68
N GLY A 16 -7.98 1.00 42.85
CA GLY A 16 -7.17 2.21 42.67
C GLY A 16 -6.05 1.82 41.69
N GLU A 17 -5.88 2.61 40.63
CA GLU A 17 -4.74 2.72 39.68
C GLU A 17 -3.69 1.60 39.58
N ALA A 18 -3.52 1.06 38.35
CA ALA A 18 -2.23 1.11 37.65
C ALA A 18 -2.39 0.69 36.17
N SER A 19 -1.86 1.57 35.32
CA SER A 19 -1.85 1.62 33.86
C SER A 19 -1.02 0.54 33.16
N VAL A 20 -1.56 -0.06 32.09
CA VAL A 20 -0.76 -0.45 30.90
C VAL A 20 -1.52 -0.05 29.64
N MET A 21 -0.93 0.90 28.91
CA MET A 21 -1.44 1.47 27.65
C MET A 21 -1.61 0.41 26.55
N GLN A 22 -2.80 0.36 25.95
CA GLN A 22 -3.00 -0.16 24.58
C GLN A 22 -3.12 1.03 23.61
N PRO A 23 -2.53 0.96 22.40
CA PRO A 23 -2.61 2.06 21.45
C PRO A 23 -4.00 2.11 20.81
N ARG A 24 -4.73 3.20 21.04
CA ARG A 24 -5.92 3.57 20.25
C ARG A 24 -5.48 3.87 18.82
N PHE A 25 -5.62 2.90 17.92
CA PHE A 25 -5.64 3.19 16.49
C PHE A 25 -6.96 3.92 16.16
N PHE A 26 -6.84 5.20 15.82
CA PHE A 26 -7.91 6.00 15.25
C PHE A 26 -8.43 5.33 13.96
N GLN A 27 -9.63 4.77 14.04
CA GLN A 27 -10.36 4.24 12.91
C GLN A 27 -11.05 5.41 12.17
N TYR A 28 -10.29 6.16 11.36
CA TYR A 28 -10.89 7.11 10.42
C TYR A 28 -11.48 6.34 9.23
N SER A 29 -12.72 5.87 9.41
CA SER A 29 -13.61 5.52 8.31
C SER A 29 -14.09 6.82 7.67
N CYS A 30 -13.50 7.21 6.55
CA CYS A 30 -14.06 8.25 5.70
C CYS A 30 -14.95 7.57 4.64
N PRO A 31 -16.29 7.58 4.77
CA PRO A 31 -17.14 7.22 3.66
C PRO A 31 -17.16 8.44 2.72
N LEU A 32 -16.29 8.45 1.71
CA LEU A 32 -16.46 9.41 0.63
C LEU A 32 -17.76 9.00 -0.09
N ASN A 33 -18.84 9.67 0.29
CA ASN A 33 -20.16 9.49 -0.28
C ASN A 33 -20.06 9.71 -1.80
N HIS A 34 -20.73 8.88 -2.61
CA HIS A 34 -20.65 9.01 -4.08
C HIS A 34 -21.01 10.44 -4.54
N TYR A 35 -21.91 11.09 -3.79
CA TYR A 35 -22.25 12.50 -3.92
C TYR A 35 -21.10 13.48 -3.65
N THR A 36 -20.26 13.28 -2.64
CA THR A 36 -19.12 14.18 -2.38
C THR A 36 -18.03 14.03 -3.45
N PHE A 37 -17.85 12.84 -4.02
CA PHE A 37 -16.95 12.65 -5.16
C PHE A 37 -17.46 13.33 -6.44
N VAL A 38 -18.76 13.19 -6.75
CA VAL A 38 -19.39 13.87 -7.89
C VAL A 38 -19.38 15.39 -7.71
N MET A 39 -19.63 15.89 -6.49
CA MET A 39 -19.56 17.31 -6.17
C MET A 39 -18.13 17.85 -6.20
N ALA A 40 -17.11 17.06 -5.83
CA ALA A 40 -15.71 17.44 -5.97
C ALA A 40 -15.27 17.50 -7.44
N ILE A 41 -15.78 16.60 -8.30
CA ILE A 41 -15.57 16.66 -9.75
C ILE A 41 -16.28 17.87 -10.36
N LEU A 42 -17.53 18.13 -9.98
CA LEU A 42 -18.26 19.34 -10.39
C LEU A 42 -17.57 20.61 -9.91
N ALA A 43 -17.08 20.65 -8.67
CA ALA A 43 -16.32 21.77 -8.14
C ALA A 43 -14.98 21.96 -8.87
N CYS A 44 -14.27 20.87 -9.21
CA CYS A 44 -13.06 20.95 -10.04
C CYS A 44 -13.39 21.39 -11.47
N LEU A 45 -14.49 20.93 -12.08
CA LEU A 45 -14.94 21.38 -13.40
C LEU A 45 -15.34 22.87 -13.37
N ILE A 46 -15.99 23.32 -12.29
CA ILE A 46 -16.36 24.73 -12.09
C ILE A 46 -15.10 25.58 -11.85
N LEU A 47 -14.15 25.12 -11.03
CA LEU A 47 -12.87 25.80 -10.81
C LEU A 47 -12.02 25.83 -12.09
N CYS A 48 -11.97 24.73 -12.85
CA CYS A 48 -11.34 24.71 -14.17
C CYS A 48 -12.05 25.63 -15.16
N SER A 49 -13.39 25.72 -15.12
CA SER A 49 -14.15 26.67 -15.94
C SER A 49 -13.90 28.13 -15.53
N GLY A 50 -13.67 28.38 -14.22
CA GLY A 50 -13.32 29.67 -13.66
C GLY A 50 -11.87 30.11 -13.94
N MET A 51 -10.95 29.16 -14.05
CA MET A 51 -9.58 29.41 -14.49
C MET A 51 -9.47 29.53 -16.02
N PHE A 52 -10.31 28.81 -16.77
CA PHE A 52 -10.48 29.06 -18.20
C PHE A 52 -11.07 30.46 -18.41
N SER A 53 -12.11 30.85 -17.66
CA SER A 53 -12.71 32.18 -17.83
C SER A 53 -11.79 33.33 -17.44
N SER A 54 -10.77 33.14 -16.59
CA SER A 54 -9.75 34.19 -16.33
C SER A 54 -8.68 34.29 -17.42
N VAL A 55 -8.38 33.20 -18.14
CA VAL A 55 -7.58 33.24 -19.38
C VAL A 55 -8.37 33.85 -20.54
N PHE A 56 -9.70 33.68 -20.55
CA PHE A 56 -10.61 34.29 -21.51
C PHE A 56 -11.18 35.64 -21.05
N ALA A 57 -10.84 36.12 -19.85
CA ALA A 57 -11.20 37.43 -19.36
C ALA A 57 -10.23 38.46 -19.95
N SER A 58 -10.26 38.62 -21.28
CA SER A 58 -9.94 39.91 -21.85
C SER A 58 -10.93 40.89 -21.22
N ALA A 59 -10.44 41.78 -20.36
CA ALA A 59 -11.24 42.89 -19.88
C ALA A 59 -11.82 43.59 -21.11
N ALA A 60 -13.12 43.40 -21.34
CA ALA A 60 -13.84 44.11 -22.37
C ALA A 60 -13.91 45.57 -21.92
N VAL A 61 -12.84 46.33 -22.18
CA VAL A 61 -12.93 47.78 -22.24
C VAL A 61 -13.95 48.05 -23.35
N PRO A 62 -15.08 48.69 -23.05
CA PRO A 62 -16.08 48.99 -24.06
C PRO A 62 -15.39 49.73 -25.19
N SER A 63 -15.62 49.27 -26.42
CA SER A 63 -15.19 49.94 -27.64
C SER A 63 -15.79 51.35 -27.61
N ASN A 64 -15.01 52.32 -27.14
CA ASN A 64 -15.38 53.71 -27.23
C ASN A 64 -15.57 54.02 -28.72
N THR A 65 -16.77 54.51 -29.01
CA THR A 65 -17.20 55.13 -30.26
C THR A 65 -16.02 55.81 -30.96
N ALA A 66 -15.81 55.47 -32.23
CA ALA A 66 -14.84 56.11 -33.11
C ALA A 66 -14.85 57.63 -32.93
N ASN A 67 -13.82 58.17 -32.28
CA ASN A 67 -13.67 59.61 -32.14
C ASN A 67 -13.29 60.16 -33.53
N PRO A 68 -14.11 61.00 -34.18
CA PRO A 68 -13.84 61.50 -35.52
C PRO A 68 -12.57 62.38 -35.60
N ALA A 69 -11.96 62.70 -34.45
CA ALA A 69 -10.68 63.41 -34.33
C ALA A 69 -9.44 62.49 -34.25
N ALA A 70 -9.57 61.17 -34.30
CA ALA A 70 -8.43 60.25 -34.25
C ALA A 70 -7.83 60.00 -35.65
N CYS A 71 -6.52 59.77 -35.73
CA CYS A 71 -5.89 59.34 -36.98
C CYS A 71 -6.51 57.99 -37.42
N GLN A 72 -6.95 57.90 -38.67
CA GLN A 72 -7.55 56.69 -39.23
C GLN A 72 -6.62 56.05 -40.25
N ILE A 73 -6.71 54.72 -40.32
CA ILE A 73 -5.99 53.94 -41.31
C ILE A 73 -6.90 52.89 -41.95
N LYS A 74 -6.82 52.77 -43.27
CA LYS A 74 -7.58 51.78 -44.03
C LYS A 74 -6.70 51.12 -45.07
N ILE A 75 -6.68 49.79 -45.06
CA ILE A 75 -6.06 48.99 -46.11
C ILE A 75 -6.93 49.11 -47.37
N GLN A 76 -6.36 49.57 -48.48
CA GLN A 76 -7.09 49.80 -49.74
C GLN A 76 -7.02 48.59 -50.66
N ASN A 77 -5.82 48.05 -50.85
CA ASN A 77 -5.59 46.88 -51.68
C ASN A 77 -4.43 46.05 -51.09
N ILE A 78 -4.39 44.79 -51.50
CA ILE A 78 -3.26 43.90 -51.26
C ILE A 78 -2.95 43.25 -52.59
N GLU A 79 -1.72 43.34 -53.03
CA GLU A 79 -1.22 42.79 -54.29
C GLU A 79 -0.04 41.88 -54.00
N THR A 80 0.18 40.87 -54.84
CA THR A 80 1.34 39.97 -54.74
C THR A 80 1.99 39.77 -56.09
N ALA A 81 3.32 39.62 -56.10
CA ALA A 81 4.11 39.34 -57.28
C ALA A 81 5.26 38.37 -56.95
N LYS A 82 5.67 37.57 -57.93
CA LYS A 82 6.85 36.70 -57.79
C LYS A 82 8.10 37.56 -57.69
N GLY A 83 8.94 37.28 -56.71
CA GLY A 83 10.25 37.90 -56.55
C GLY A 83 11.33 37.20 -57.36
N ASN A 84 12.41 37.92 -57.66
CA ASN A 84 13.60 37.36 -58.28
C ASN A 84 14.67 37.10 -57.20
N LEU A 85 15.12 35.85 -57.07
CA LEU A 85 16.15 35.46 -56.09
C LEU A 85 17.48 36.22 -56.30
N ASN A 86 17.76 36.69 -57.51
CA ASN A 86 18.98 37.45 -57.81
C ASN A 86 18.88 38.94 -57.43
N GLN A 87 17.68 39.44 -57.11
CA GLN A 87 17.41 40.83 -56.73
C GLN A 87 16.58 40.85 -55.44
N GLU A 88 17.18 40.40 -54.34
CA GLU A 88 16.48 40.26 -53.06
C GLU A 88 16.04 41.58 -52.43
N SER A 89 16.69 42.70 -52.73
CA SER A 89 16.44 43.96 -52.01
C SER A 89 15.36 44.85 -52.65
N GLN A 90 14.86 44.50 -53.84
CA GLN A 90 13.94 45.37 -54.59
C GLN A 90 12.65 44.64 -55.00
N PRO A 91 11.48 45.30 -54.89
CA PRO A 91 10.23 44.74 -55.36
C PRO A 91 10.20 44.67 -56.90
N PRO A 92 9.51 43.68 -57.49
CA PRO A 92 9.41 43.53 -58.94
C PRO A 92 8.59 44.65 -59.59
N ALA A 93 9.02 45.10 -60.78
CA ALA A 93 8.34 46.17 -61.52
C ALA A 93 6.99 45.74 -62.15
N HIS A 94 6.82 44.44 -62.44
CA HIS A 94 5.65 43.90 -63.12
C HIS A 94 5.17 42.59 -62.47
N GLY A 95 3.96 42.13 -62.82
CA GLY A 95 3.43 40.84 -62.37
C GLY A 95 2.62 40.89 -61.07
N TRP A 96 2.17 42.07 -60.67
CA TRP A 96 1.31 42.28 -59.50
C TRP A 96 -0.11 41.77 -59.75
N VAL A 97 -0.60 40.94 -58.83
CA VAL A 97 -1.95 40.37 -58.85
C VAL A 97 -2.66 40.75 -57.56
N LYS A 98 -3.86 41.35 -57.67
CA LYS A 98 -4.67 41.73 -56.52
C LYS A 98 -5.20 40.50 -55.78
N LEU A 99 -5.04 40.48 -54.47
CA LEU A 99 -5.56 39.46 -53.57
C LEU A 99 -7.00 39.80 -53.17
N GLN A 100 -7.88 38.82 -53.22
CA GLN A 100 -9.29 38.98 -52.83
C GLN A 100 -9.54 38.64 -51.36
N LYS A 101 -8.73 37.75 -50.75
CA LYS A 101 -8.92 37.29 -49.37
C LYS A 101 -7.58 36.87 -48.75
N LEU A 102 -7.41 37.15 -47.46
CA LEU A 102 -6.36 36.58 -46.61
C LEU A 102 -6.97 35.51 -45.67
N PRO A 103 -6.22 34.48 -45.26
CA PRO A 103 -4.80 34.20 -45.55
C PRO A 103 -4.55 33.78 -47.02
N ASP A 104 -3.38 34.11 -47.56
CA ASP A 104 -2.98 33.76 -48.93
C ASP A 104 -2.24 32.42 -48.99
N GLN A 105 -2.39 31.72 -50.11
CA GLN A 105 -1.71 30.45 -50.38
C GLN A 105 -1.20 30.47 -51.82
N TRP A 106 0.12 30.42 -51.98
CA TRP A 106 0.74 30.45 -53.31
C TRP A 106 0.27 29.30 -54.17
N GLY A 107 0.15 28.09 -53.63
CA GLY A 107 -0.20 26.89 -54.41
C GLY A 107 -1.54 26.95 -55.16
N LYS A 108 -2.50 27.80 -54.74
CA LYS A 108 -3.76 28.01 -55.47
C LYS A 108 -3.58 28.86 -56.74
N ARG A 109 -2.57 29.73 -56.74
CA ARG A 109 -2.31 30.72 -57.79
C ARG A 109 -1.11 30.34 -58.66
N TRP A 110 -0.07 29.85 -58.03
CA TRP A 110 1.21 29.43 -58.61
C TRP A 110 1.52 28.01 -58.14
N PRO A 111 0.96 26.99 -58.83
CA PRO A 111 1.36 25.60 -58.64
C PRO A 111 2.88 25.49 -58.83
N ASP A 112 3.55 24.71 -57.97
CA ASP A 112 4.99 24.42 -58.01
C ASP A 112 5.94 25.61 -57.78
N PHE A 113 5.42 26.80 -57.48
CA PHE A 113 6.25 27.96 -57.17
C PHE A 113 6.82 27.88 -55.75
N HIS A 114 8.14 28.02 -55.67
CA HIS A 114 8.93 28.10 -54.46
C HIS A 114 9.99 29.20 -54.64
N GLY A 115 10.52 29.71 -53.53
CA GLY A 115 11.43 30.86 -53.54
C GLY A 115 10.75 32.09 -52.94
N MET A 116 10.91 33.25 -53.57
CA MET A 116 10.58 34.53 -52.95
C MET A 116 9.36 35.18 -53.60
N ALA A 117 8.42 35.70 -52.80
CA ALA A 117 7.34 36.56 -53.28
C ALA A 117 7.31 37.88 -52.52
N TRP A 118 6.81 38.91 -53.19
CA TRP A 118 6.56 40.21 -52.61
C TRP A 118 5.06 40.46 -52.49
N TYR A 119 4.67 41.09 -51.38
CA TYR A 119 3.34 41.60 -51.15
C TYR A 119 3.42 43.11 -51.02
N LYS A 120 2.50 43.80 -51.69
CA LYS A 120 2.31 45.24 -51.64
C LYS A 120 0.96 45.51 -51.01
N ILE A 121 0.96 46.20 -49.88
CA ILE A 121 -0.26 46.58 -49.19
C ILE A 121 -0.33 48.10 -49.24
N SER A 122 -1.23 48.66 -50.07
CA SER A 122 -1.49 50.10 -50.04
C SER A 122 -2.42 50.43 -48.88
N VAL A 123 -1.99 51.38 -48.07
CA VAL A 123 -2.68 51.81 -46.86
C VAL A 123 -2.88 53.31 -46.90
N ASN A 124 -4.11 53.76 -46.70
CA ASN A 124 -4.43 55.18 -46.62
C ASN A 124 -4.42 55.63 -45.16
N TYR A 125 -3.52 56.55 -44.82
CA TYR A 125 -3.40 57.17 -43.51
C TYR A 125 -3.92 58.61 -43.56
N HIS A 126 -4.92 58.89 -42.74
CA HIS A 126 -5.51 60.22 -42.62
C HIS A 126 -5.50 60.65 -41.17
N CYS A 127 -4.70 61.65 -40.84
CA CYS A 127 -4.72 62.28 -39.53
C CYS A 127 -5.11 63.77 -39.62
N PRO A 128 -6.12 64.24 -38.84
CA PRO A 128 -6.47 65.66 -38.78
C PRO A 128 -5.31 66.52 -38.25
N GLU A 129 -5.19 67.77 -38.71
CA GLU A 129 -4.05 68.66 -38.37
C GLU A 129 -3.90 68.96 -36.85
N HIS A 130 -5.01 68.99 -36.12
CA HIS A 130 -5.03 69.23 -34.67
C HIS A 130 -5.01 67.95 -33.82
N ALA A 131 -4.95 66.78 -34.45
CA ALA A 131 -4.92 65.51 -33.74
C ALA A 131 -3.50 65.15 -33.30
N ILE A 132 -3.38 64.52 -32.13
CA ILE A 132 -2.11 63.94 -31.68
C ILE A 132 -1.78 62.78 -32.61
N LYS A 133 -0.65 62.87 -33.32
CA LYS A 133 -0.15 61.82 -34.20
C LYS A 133 0.23 60.59 -33.38
N GLN A 134 -0.65 59.59 -33.36
CA GLN A 134 -0.41 58.34 -32.65
C GLN A 134 0.31 57.33 -33.55
N PRO A 135 1.17 56.46 -32.98
CA PRO A 135 1.78 55.37 -33.72
C PRO A 135 0.70 54.40 -34.22
N LEU A 136 0.97 53.83 -35.39
CA LEU A 136 0.12 52.86 -36.04
C LEU A 136 0.52 51.45 -35.61
N ALA A 137 -0.45 50.60 -35.30
CA ALA A 137 -0.20 49.18 -35.11
C ALA A 137 -0.41 48.40 -36.41
N LEU A 138 0.55 47.55 -36.75
CA LEU A 138 0.48 46.56 -37.83
C LEU A 138 0.70 45.18 -37.24
N ALA A 139 -0.27 44.27 -37.35
CA ALA A 139 -0.13 42.88 -36.94
C ALA A 139 -0.32 41.92 -38.11
N ILE A 140 0.55 40.90 -38.15
CA ILE A 140 0.51 39.80 -39.11
C ILE A 140 0.41 38.48 -38.32
N GLU A 141 -0.59 37.67 -38.66
CA GLU A 141 -0.88 36.37 -38.02
C GLU A 141 0.21 35.32 -38.26
N GLY A 142 1.03 35.49 -39.29
CA GLY A 142 2.21 34.67 -39.56
C GLY A 142 2.77 34.88 -40.97
N ILE A 143 4.08 34.73 -41.10
CA ILE A 143 4.81 34.79 -42.36
C ILE A 143 5.44 33.41 -42.59
N THR A 144 5.20 32.76 -43.73
CA THR A 144 5.79 31.43 -43.98
C THR A 144 7.31 31.51 -44.05
N GLN A 145 8.01 30.56 -43.42
CA GLN A 145 9.47 30.51 -43.30
C GLN A 145 10.08 31.81 -42.77
N SER A 146 10.61 32.66 -43.65
CA SER A 146 11.29 33.90 -43.31
C SER A 146 10.79 35.03 -44.18
N GLY A 147 10.94 36.27 -43.71
CA GLY A 147 10.54 37.43 -44.47
C GLY A 147 11.20 38.72 -44.02
N ARG A 148 10.91 39.77 -44.79
CA ARG A 148 11.26 41.15 -44.47
C ARG A 148 10.02 42.02 -44.60
N VAL A 149 9.88 43.00 -43.72
CA VAL A 149 8.76 43.94 -43.71
C VAL A 149 9.33 45.34 -43.81
N TYR A 150 8.82 46.12 -44.76
CA TYR A 150 9.19 47.51 -44.97
C TYR A 150 7.96 48.40 -44.91
N ILE A 151 8.13 49.63 -44.42
CA ILE A 151 7.17 50.72 -44.59
C ILE A 151 7.76 51.73 -45.54
N ASN A 152 7.09 52.00 -46.65
CA ASN A 152 7.57 52.82 -47.75
C ASN A 152 8.95 52.31 -48.23
N ASN A 153 10.04 52.92 -47.77
CA ASN A 153 11.41 52.53 -48.11
C ASN A 153 12.24 52.09 -46.88
N ASP A 154 11.67 52.15 -45.68
CA ASP A 154 12.35 51.85 -44.42
C ASP A 154 12.09 50.41 -43.98
N LEU A 155 13.16 49.69 -43.61
CA LEU A 155 13.06 48.32 -43.08
C LEU A 155 12.52 48.35 -41.65
N LEU A 156 11.35 47.72 -41.44
CA LEU A 156 10.75 47.56 -40.11
C LEU A 156 11.26 46.31 -39.39
N TRP A 157 11.43 45.21 -40.13
CA TRP A 157 11.83 43.93 -39.54
C TRP A 157 12.36 42.97 -40.61
N GLN A 158 13.28 42.10 -40.21
CA GLN A 158 13.79 41.00 -41.04
C GLN A 158 14.09 39.77 -40.18
N ASP A 159 13.86 38.60 -40.75
CA ASP A 159 14.34 37.31 -40.24
C ASP A 159 15.74 36.95 -40.76
N PHE A 160 16.32 35.88 -40.21
CA PHE A 160 17.46 35.23 -40.85
C PHE A 160 17.02 34.60 -42.17
N ILE A 161 17.61 35.09 -43.25
CA ILE A 161 17.30 34.70 -44.62
C ILE A 161 18.60 34.22 -45.25
N SER A 162 18.70 32.91 -45.44
CA SER A 162 19.69 32.29 -46.32
C SER A 162 18.96 31.27 -47.21
N PRO A 163 19.40 31.07 -48.47
CA PRO A 163 18.81 30.06 -49.36
C PRO A 163 18.82 28.64 -48.78
N GLU A 164 19.78 28.31 -47.91
CA GLU A 164 19.94 26.97 -47.31
C GLU A 164 19.34 26.87 -45.90
N TYR A 165 19.39 27.97 -45.14
CA TYR A 165 18.95 28.05 -43.74
C TYR A 165 18.03 29.27 -43.57
N SER A 166 16.73 29.03 -43.43
CA SER A 166 15.75 30.09 -43.16
C SER A 166 15.13 29.94 -41.78
N SER A 167 14.76 31.05 -41.16
CA SER A 167 13.87 31.03 -40.00
C SER A 167 12.53 30.34 -40.33
N ARG A 168 11.79 29.91 -39.29
CA ARG A 168 10.44 29.31 -39.40
C ARG A 168 9.38 30.13 -38.64
N SER A 169 9.12 31.36 -39.08
CA SER A 169 8.25 32.35 -38.43
C SER A 169 6.73 32.16 -38.60
N GLN A 170 6.29 31.05 -39.19
CA GLN A 170 4.86 30.85 -39.52
C GLN A 170 3.93 30.70 -38.29
N HIS A 171 4.50 30.29 -37.16
CA HIS A 171 3.80 30.08 -35.88
C HIS A 171 3.97 31.24 -34.89
N LEU A 172 4.70 32.29 -35.29
CA LEU A 172 4.97 33.45 -34.44
C LEU A 172 4.28 34.69 -35.04
N PRO A 173 3.06 35.01 -34.59
CA PRO A 173 2.42 36.28 -34.94
C PRO A 173 3.32 37.45 -34.54
N ARG A 174 3.33 38.50 -35.34
CA ARG A 174 4.16 39.69 -35.09
C ARG A 174 3.32 40.95 -35.15
N MET A 175 3.64 41.90 -34.28
CA MET A 175 3.04 43.22 -34.23
C MET A 175 4.16 44.27 -34.19
N TRP A 176 4.01 45.31 -35.01
CA TRP A 176 4.92 46.46 -35.04
C TRP A 176 4.13 47.74 -34.78
N ASN A 177 4.68 48.59 -33.92
CA ASN A 177 4.20 49.95 -33.70
C ASN A 177 5.01 50.91 -34.58
N ILE A 178 4.42 51.32 -35.69
CA ILE A 178 5.02 52.20 -36.68
C ILE A 178 4.85 53.65 -36.20
N PRO A 179 5.95 54.40 -35.98
CA PRO A 179 5.86 55.80 -35.59
C PRO A 179 5.13 56.63 -36.64
N ALA A 180 4.30 57.59 -36.21
CA ALA A 180 3.58 58.46 -37.13
C ALA A 180 4.50 59.33 -38.00
N SER A 181 5.77 59.52 -37.59
CA SER A 181 6.80 60.20 -38.39
C SER A 181 7.23 59.42 -39.64
N SER A 182 7.03 58.09 -39.64
CA SER A 182 7.35 57.23 -40.78
C SER A 182 6.17 57.09 -41.75
N LEU A 183 5.04 57.75 -41.47
CA LEU A 183 3.82 57.72 -42.27
C LEU A 183 3.59 59.05 -42.98
N ASN A 184 3.34 58.95 -44.28
CA ASN A 184 2.92 60.08 -45.11
C ASN A 184 1.41 60.28 -44.98
N GLN A 185 0.93 61.53 -45.08
CA GLN A 185 -0.51 61.79 -45.18
C GLN A 185 -1.01 61.28 -46.55
N GLY A 186 -2.05 60.45 -46.57
CA GLY A 186 -2.55 59.78 -47.77
C GLY A 186 -1.99 58.37 -47.94
N GLU A 187 -1.47 58.04 -49.12
CA GLU A 187 -1.04 56.67 -49.46
C GLU A 187 0.33 56.33 -48.86
N ASN A 188 0.39 55.21 -48.15
CA ASN A 188 1.60 54.56 -47.68
C ASN A 188 1.62 53.14 -48.23
N THR A 189 2.81 52.60 -48.47
CA THR A 189 2.97 51.23 -48.96
C THR A 189 3.69 50.40 -47.92
N ILE A 190 3.11 49.27 -47.53
CA ILE A 190 3.81 48.25 -46.73
C ILE A 190 4.25 47.15 -47.68
N TRP A 191 5.55 46.89 -47.71
CA TRP A 191 6.11 45.79 -48.48
C TRP A 191 6.41 44.62 -47.56
N ILE A 192 5.94 43.44 -47.93
CA ILE A 192 6.29 42.20 -47.23
C ILE A 192 6.94 41.26 -48.22
N GLN A 193 8.19 40.93 -47.96
CA GLN A 193 8.91 39.89 -48.66
C GLN A 193 8.76 38.59 -47.89
N VAL A 194 8.41 37.52 -48.59
CA VAL A 194 8.20 36.20 -48.00
C VAL A 194 8.98 35.17 -48.80
N TYR A 195 9.68 34.30 -48.09
CA TYR A 195 10.37 33.16 -48.66
C TYR A 195 9.52 31.90 -48.39
N GLY A 196 9.36 31.07 -49.39
CA GLY A 196 8.54 29.87 -49.33
C GLY A 196 9.33 28.63 -49.71
N SER A 197 9.11 27.55 -48.96
CA SER A 197 9.70 26.23 -49.22
C SER A 197 8.78 25.37 -50.09
N ILE A 198 9.36 24.44 -50.84
CA ILE A 198 8.67 23.43 -51.68
C ILE A 198 7.74 22.53 -50.84
N THR A 199 8.11 22.31 -49.58
CA THR A 199 7.45 21.39 -48.64
C THR A 199 6.28 22.01 -47.87
N GLN A 200 6.08 23.33 -47.94
CA GLN A 200 5.11 24.04 -47.11
C GLN A 200 4.11 24.87 -47.92
N LYS A 201 2.94 25.11 -47.33
CA LYS A 201 1.95 26.03 -47.89
C LYS A 201 2.41 27.47 -47.66
N SER A 202 3.14 28.00 -48.62
CA SER A 202 3.76 29.33 -48.56
C SER A 202 2.74 30.45 -48.79
N GLY A 203 2.86 31.52 -48.01
CA GLY A 203 2.01 32.71 -48.08
C GLY A 203 2.12 33.61 -46.85
N ILE A 204 1.13 34.50 -46.70
CA ILE A 204 0.95 35.32 -45.49
C ILE A 204 -0.38 35.01 -44.81
N GLY A 205 -0.38 35.07 -43.48
CA GLY A 205 -1.57 34.95 -42.65
C GLY A 205 -2.50 36.15 -42.76
N LYS A 206 -3.49 36.22 -41.85
CA LYS A 206 -4.33 37.41 -41.69
C LYS A 206 -3.48 38.63 -41.32
N LEU A 207 -3.96 39.80 -41.76
CA LEU A 207 -3.31 41.10 -41.57
C LEU A 207 -4.31 42.05 -40.93
N LYS A 208 -3.88 42.82 -39.93
CA LYS A 208 -4.65 43.92 -39.39
C LYS A 208 -3.78 45.15 -39.19
N ALA A 209 -4.28 46.30 -39.62
CA ALA A 209 -3.65 47.60 -39.41
C ALA A 209 -4.69 48.55 -38.80
N GLY A 210 -4.31 49.31 -37.78
CA GLY A 210 -5.26 50.09 -36.99
C GLY A 210 -4.62 50.82 -35.82
N SER A 211 -5.46 51.39 -34.96
CA SER A 211 -5.00 51.85 -33.65
C SER A 211 -4.44 50.68 -32.83
N TYR A 212 -3.59 50.97 -31.84
CA TYR A 212 -3.04 49.95 -30.95
C TYR A 212 -4.15 49.11 -30.29
N ASP A 213 -5.18 49.77 -29.75
CA ASP A 213 -6.28 49.12 -29.02
C ASP A 213 -7.14 48.21 -29.92
N ASP A 214 -7.24 48.51 -31.21
CA ASP A 214 -8.00 47.70 -32.17
C ASP A 214 -7.22 46.48 -32.64
N VAL A 215 -5.90 46.59 -32.75
CA VAL A 215 -5.03 45.54 -33.30
C VAL A 215 -4.60 44.55 -32.21
N ILE A 216 -4.36 45.02 -30.98
CA ILE A 216 -3.85 44.19 -29.88
C ILE A 216 -4.79 43.01 -29.55
N LYS A 217 -6.11 43.22 -29.61
CA LYS A 217 -7.11 42.17 -29.32
C LYS A 217 -7.02 40.97 -30.26
N ASP A 218 -6.84 41.25 -31.57
CA ASP A 218 -6.67 40.19 -32.56
C ASP A 218 -5.28 39.57 -32.47
N PHE A 219 -4.26 40.37 -32.21
CA PHE A 219 -2.89 39.89 -32.02
C PHE A 219 -2.79 38.92 -30.83
N GLU A 220 -3.36 39.26 -29.67
CA GLU A 220 -3.39 38.39 -28.49
C GLU A 220 -4.10 37.06 -28.78
N THR A 221 -5.21 37.11 -29.54
CA THR A 221 -5.92 35.91 -29.97
C THR A 221 -5.03 35.04 -30.86
N TRP A 222 -4.33 35.63 -31.83
CA TRP A 222 -3.42 34.90 -32.71
C TRP A 222 -2.22 34.33 -31.94
N LEU A 223 -1.66 35.10 -31.00
CA LEU A 223 -0.54 34.68 -30.16
C LEU A 223 -0.92 33.47 -29.31
N LEU A 224 -2.11 33.53 -28.68
CA LEU A 224 -2.67 32.44 -27.90
C LEU A 224 -2.83 31.17 -28.75
N GLU A 225 -3.47 31.29 -29.91
CA GLU A 225 -3.84 30.15 -30.76
C GLU A 225 -2.63 29.48 -31.45
N LYS A 226 -1.65 30.27 -31.92
CA LYS A 226 -0.53 29.76 -32.72
C LYS A 226 0.74 29.45 -31.94
N SER A 227 1.00 30.17 -30.84
CA SER A 227 2.22 30.00 -30.04
C SER A 227 1.90 29.47 -28.65
N THR A 228 1.18 30.25 -27.84
CA THR A 228 1.06 30.01 -26.39
C THR A 228 0.40 28.68 -26.06
N LEU A 229 -0.71 28.31 -26.73
CA LEU A 229 -1.37 27.03 -26.49
C LEU A 229 -0.52 25.84 -26.95
N LEU A 230 0.24 25.98 -28.04
CA LEU A 230 1.11 24.92 -28.53
C LEU A 230 2.30 24.69 -27.59
N GLU A 231 2.89 25.76 -27.07
CA GLU A 231 3.94 25.73 -26.03
C GLU A 231 3.43 25.08 -24.75
N LEU A 232 2.28 25.53 -24.24
CA LEU A 232 1.66 24.97 -23.04
C LEU A 232 1.38 23.47 -23.20
N ASN A 233 0.81 23.07 -24.34
CA ASN A 233 0.54 21.67 -24.64
C ASN A 233 1.83 20.83 -24.70
N THR A 234 2.91 21.40 -25.25
CA THR A 234 4.22 20.76 -25.29
C THR A 234 4.79 20.54 -23.89
N MET A 235 4.74 21.56 -23.02
CA MET A 235 5.20 21.45 -21.63
C MET A 235 4.42 20.41 -20.84
N ILE A 236 3.09 20.41 -21.00
CA ILE A 236 2.18 19.42 -20.41
C ILE A 236 2.57 18.00 -20.83
N HIS A 237 2.71 17.76 -22.13
CA HIS A 237 3.05 16.43 -22.63
C HIS A 237 4.44 15.98 -22.22
N PHE A 238 5.39 16.91 -22.06
CA PHE A 238 6.69 16.61 -21.49
C PHE A 238 6.59 16.09 -20.06
N VAL A 239 5.86 16.79 -19.18
CA VAL A 239 5.65 16.35 -17.78
C VAL A 239 4.97 14.98 -17.72
N VAL A 240 3.91 14.79 -18.52
CA VAL A 240 3.18 13.50 -18.60
C VAL A 240 4.07 12.38 -19.13
N ALA A 241 4.92 12.64 -20.13
CA ALA A 241 5.83 11.65 -20.68
C ALA A 241 6.91 11.23 -19.67
N VAL A 242 7.51 12.19 -18.96
CA VAL A 242 8.47 11.93 -17.87
C VAL A 242 7.80 11.11 -16.77
N PHE A 243 6.58 11.48 -16.36
CA PHE A 243 5.82 10.73 -15.37
C PHE A 243 5.61 9.27 -15.81
N PHE A 244 5.14 9.03 -17.04
CA PHE A 244 4.94 7.66 -17.54
C PHE A 244 6.25 6.88 -17.65
N PHE A 245 7.34 7.55 -18.01
CA PHE A 245 8.65 6.92 -18.05
C PHE A 245 9.12 6.47 -16.65
N LEU A 246 8.96 7.33 -15.64
CA LEU A 246 9.26 7.00 -14.25
C LEU A 246 8.35 5.90 -13.71
N ALA A 247 7.04 5.96 -14.02
CA ALA A 247 6.09 4.92 -13.66
C ALA A 247 6.45 3.56 -14.28
N TRP A 248 6.94 3.55 -15.52
CA TRP A 248 7.46 2.33 -16.14
C TRP A 248 8.74 1.82 -15.48
N ILE A 249 9.66 2.70 -15.06
CA ILE A 249 10.86 2.29 -14.31
C ILE A 249 10.46 1.60 -13.00
N ALA A 250 9.47 2.15 -12.29
CA ALA A 250 8.96 1.59 -11.05
C ALA A 250 8.20 0.26 -11.26
N ILE A 251 7.48 0.12 -12.39
CA ILE A 251 6.63 -1.04 -12.68
C ILE A 251 6.95 -1.58 -14.08
N ARG A 252 8.12 -2.23 -14.21
CA ARG A 252 8.65 -2.69 -15.52
C ARG A 252 7.74 -3.67 -16.27
N ASN A 253 6.87 -4.38 -15.57
CA ASN A 253 5.91 -5.30 -16.18
C ASN A 253 4.79 -4.58 -16.95
N GLU A 254 4.52 -3.32 -16.64
CA GLU A 254 3.45 -2.52 -17.23
C GLU A 254 3.92 -1.79 -18.50
N LYS A 255 4.00 -2.53 -19.62
CA LYS A 255 4.45 -2.01 -20.92
C LYS A 255 3.62 -0.84 -21.46
N ALA A 256 2.38 -0.66 -20.98
CA ALA A 256 1.55 0.47 -21.36
C ALA A 256 2.20 1.81 -21.05
N PHE A 257 2.86 1.93 -19.88
CA PHE A 257 3.51 3.18 -19.47
C PHE A 257 4.72 3.52 -20.36
N LEU A 258 5.48 2.52 -20.80
CA LEU A 258 6.58 2.73 -21.74
C LEU A 258 6.09 3.33 -23.06
N TRP A 259 5.05 2.72 -23.66
CA TRP A 259 4.55 3.18 -24.95
C TRP A 259 3.88 4.54 -24.87
N LEU A 260 3.16 4.84 -23.77
CA LEU A 260 2.61 6.17 -23.53
C LEU A 260 3.71 7.22 -23.32
N ALA A 261 4.80 6.88 -22.64
CA ALA A 261 5.96 7.76 -22.50
C ALA A 261 6.62 8.05 -23.86
N ILE A 262 6.88 7.01 -24.66
CA ILE A 262 7.46 7.17 -26.00
C ILE A 262 6.54 8.02 -26.89
N THR A 263 5.23 7.82 -26.82
CA THR A 263 4.25 8.63 -27.56
C THR A 263 4.31 10.10 -27.14
N GLY A 264 4.37 10.37 -25.83
CA GLY A 264 4.50 11.73 -25.31
C GLY A 264 5.82 12.39 -25.72
N ILE A 265 6.94 11.68 -25.65
CA ILE A 265 8.26 12.18 -26.11
C ILE A 265 8.22 12.50 -27.61
N ALA A 266 7.64 11.62 -28.43
CA ALA A 266 7.51 11.84 -29.87
C ALA A 266 6.66 13.08 -30.18
N TRP A 267 5.58 13.31 -29.42
CA TRP A 267 4.78 14.53 -29.54
C TRP A 267 5.57 15.79 -29.18
N VAL A 268 6.29 15.77 -28.05
CA VAL A 268 7.15 16.90 -27.62
C VAL A 268 8.19 17.22 -28.68
N LEU A 269 8.84 16.22 -29.25
CA LEU A 269 9.83 16.43 -30.31
C LEU A 269 9.19 17.02 -31.57
N TYR A 270 8.02 16.51 -31.97
CA TYR A 270 7.26 17.02 -33.11
C TYR A 270 6.83 18.49 -32.90
N SER A 271 6.25 18.82 -31.75
CA SER A 271 5.77 20.17 -31.47
C SER A 271 6.89 21.16 -31.25
N THR A 272 8.01 20.74 -30.63
CA THR A 272 9.20 21.60 -30.48
C THR A 272 9.77 21.98 -31.84
N LEU A 273 9.82 21.05 -32.81
CA LEU A 273 10.24 21.37 -34.17
C LEU A 273 9.30 22.39 -34.83
N ILE A 274 8.00 22.36 -34.52
CA ILE A 274 7.03 23.36 -35.02
C ILE A 274 7.25 24.74 -34.40
N ILE A 275 7.50 24.80 -33.09
CA ILE A 275 7.66 26.05 -32.33
C ILE A 275 9.01 26.71 -32.62
N TYR A 276 10.07 25.91 -32.83
CA TYR A 276 11.42 26.42 -33.01
C TYR A 276 11.55 27.27 -34.29
N THR A 277 11.84 28.55 -34.11
CA THR A 277 11.87 29.56 -35.18
C THR A 277 13.25 29.84 -35.75
N GLU A 278 14.31 29.63 -34.97
CA GLU A 278 15.68 29.88 -35.40
C GLU A 278 16.20 28.78 -36.34
N PRO A 279 17.09 29.10 -37.29
CA PRO A 279 17.72 28.10 -38.14
C PRO A 279 18.71 27.24 -37.34
N ILE A 280 18.70 25.92 -37.58
CA ILE A 280 19.66 24.99 -36.98
C ILE A 280 20.88 24.87 -37.91
N PRO A 281 22.11 25.18 -37.47
CA PRO A 281 23.27 25.34 -38.37
C PRO A 281 23.62 24.13 -39.24
N TRP A 282 23.25 22.91 -38.83
CA TRP A 282 23.55 21.66 -39.54
C TRP A 282 22.34 20.99 -40.20
N LEU A 283 21.17 21.62 -40.17
CA LEU A 283 19.92 21.07 -40.71
C LEU A 283 19.24 22.08 -41.62
N ASN A 284 19.14 21.76 -42.91
CA ASN A 284 18.40 22.57 -43.87
C ASN A 284 16.90 22.49 -43.59
N THR A 285 16.13 23.50 -44.02
CA THR A 285 14.67 23.56 -43.83
C THR A 285 13.95 22.32 -44.34
N VAL A 286 14.35 21.80 -45.51
CA VAL A 286 13.78 20.59 -46.10
C VAL A 286 14.07 19.35 -45.25
N GLN A 287 15.26 19.25 -44.65
CA GLN A 287 15.63 18.14 -43.76
C GLN A 287 14.82 18.18 -42.45
N LEU A 288 14.54 19.38 -41.92
CA LEU A 288 13.67 19.55 -40.76
C LEU A 288 12.24 19.09 -41.05
N ASP A 289 11.70 19.43 -42.22
CA ASP A 289 10.36 18.99 -42.61
C ASP A 289 10.30 17.46 -42.81
N ARG A 290 11.36 16.83 -43.34
CA ARG A 290 11.49 15.34 -43.39
C ARG A 290 11.48 14.75 -41.99
N LEU A 291 12.31 15.27 -41.09
CA LEU A 291 12.42 14.80 -39.72
C LEU A 291 11.08 14.93 -38.99
N GLN A 292 10.43 16.09 -39.12
CA GLN A 292 9.12 16.37 -38.53
C GLN A 292 8.06 15.35 -39.01
N ASN A 293 8.00 15.05 -40.32
CA ASN A 293 7.07 14.06 -40.85
C ASN A 293 7.38 12.64 -40.33
N ILE A 294 8.65 12.24 -40.28
CA ILE A 294 9.07 10.94 -39.75
C ILE A 294 8.63 10.77 -38.29
N ILE A 295 8.88 11.78 -37.45
CA ILE A 295 8.48 11.76 -36.04
C ILE A 295 6.96 11.62 -35.91
N PHE A 296 6.19 12.33 -36.74
CA PHE A 296 4.73 12.23 -36.74
C PHE A 296 4.23 10.81 -37.09
N CYS A 297 4.85 10.15 -38.08
CA CYS A 297 4.50 8.78 -38.47
C CYS A 297 4.68 7.81 -37.29
N PHE A 298 5.82 7.89 -36.61
CA PHE A 298 6.10 7.06 -35.46
C PHE A 298 5.23 7.41 -34.25
N TYR A 299 4.97 8.69 -33.99
CA TYR A 299 4.03 9.15 -32.96
C TYR A 299 2.64 8.49 -33.12
N ALA A 300 2.09 8.48 -34.33
CA ALA A 300 0.78 7.88 -34.59
C ALA A 300 0.77 6.38 -34.28
N VAL A 301 1.80 5.64 -34.71
CA VAL A 301 1.93 4.19 -34.45
C VAL A 301 2.15 3.89 -32.97
N PHE A 302 3.04 4.62 -32.30
CA PHE A 302 3.31 4.45 -30.88
C PHE A 302 2.07 4.73 -30.04
N GLY A 303 1.28 5.75 -30.42
CA GLY A 303 0.00 6.04 -29.78
C GLY A 303 -1.01 4.90 -29.89
N CYS A 304 -1.10 4.23 -31.05
CA CYS A 304 -1.93 3.03 -31.21
C CYS A 304 -1.46 1.88 -30.31
N ILE A 305 -0.16 1.60 -30.32
CA ILE A 305 0.43 0.52 -29.51
C ILE A 305 0.20 0.81 -28.02
N GLY A 306 0.46 2.04 -27.57
CA GLY A 306 0.24 2.47 -26.20
C GLY A 306 -1.21 2.31 -25.77
N ALA A 307 -2.15 2.69 -26.62
CA ALA A 307 -3.58 2.49 -26.37
C ALA A 307 -3.93 0.99 -26.22
N TRP A 308 -3.44 0.12 -27.11
CA TRP A 308 -3.72 -1.33 -27.03
C TRP A 308 -3.15 -1.99 -25.77
N TYR A 309 -1.92 -1.65 -25.39
CA TYR A 309 -1.32 -2.12 -24.15
C TYR A 309 -2.07 -1.59 -22.93
N PHE A 310 -2.53 -0.34 -22.97
CA PHE A 310 -3.33 0.25 -21.89
C PHE A 310 -4.67 -0.48 -21.72
N ALA A 311 -5.31 -0.89 -22.82
CA ALA A 311 -6.53 -1.71 -22.80
C ALA A 311 -6.28 -3.21 -22.57
N HIS A 312 -5.04 -3.64 -22.27
CA HIS A 312 -4.66 -5.04 -22.03
C HIS A 312 -4.96 -6.00 -23.22
N HIS A 313 -5.05 -5.46 -24.43
CA HIS A 313 -5.32 -6.21 -25.66
C HIS A 313 -4.25 -5.92 -26.73
N PRO A 314 -3.00 -6.40 -26.57
CA PRO A 314 -1.95 -6.18 -27.55
C PRO A 314 -2.17 -7.02 -28.81
N PHE A 315 -2.01 -6.39 -29.99
CA PHE A 315 -2.09 -7.05 -31.29
C PHE A 315 -0.69 -7.15 -31.94
N PRO A 316 0.13 -8.16 -31.61
CA PRO A 316 1.56 -8.19 -31.98
C PRO A 316 1.80 -8.25 -33.49
N ARG A 317 0.92 -8.92 -34.26
CA ARG A 317 1.02 -8.98 -35.74
C ARG A 317 0.75 -7.62 -36.37
N ILE A 318 -0.33 -6.96 -35.96
CA ILE A 318 -0.71 -5.62 -36.46
C ILE A 318 0.33 -4.58 -36.02
N GLN A 319 0.84 -4.67 -34.80
CA GLN A 319 1.94 -3.83 -34.32
C GLN A 319 3.17 -3.91 -35.23
N LYS A 320 3.64 -5.13 -35.54
CA LYS A 320 4.79 -5.31 -36.44
C LYS A 320 4.50 -4.76 -37.84
N ALA A 321 3.29 -4.96 -38.36
CA ALA A 321 2.87 -4.42 -39.64
C ALA A 321 2.87 -2.88 -39.65
N LEU A 322 2.27 -2.23 -38.65
CA LEU A 322 2.24 -0.76 -38.55
C LEU A 322 3.64 -0.16 -38.36
N LEU A 323 4.51 -0.80 -37.57
CA LEU A 323 5.90 -0.37 -37.43
C LEU A 323 6.67 -0.53 -38.74
N GLY A 324 6.45 -1.62 -39.47
CA GLY A 324 7.02 -1.82 -40.81
C GLY A 324 6.54 -0.75 -41.80
N ILE A 325 5.25 -0.43 -41.79
CA ILE A 325 4.68 0.64 -42.63
C ILE A 325 5.28 2.01 -42.26
N ALA A 326 5.41 2.33 -40.97
CA ALA A 326 6.05 3.57 -40.54
C ALA A 326 7.54 3.63 -40.91
N ALA A 327 8.26 2.51 -40.83
CA ALA A 327 9.65 2.45 -41.28
C ALA A 327 9.76 2.66 -42.80
N VAL A 328 8.88 2.04 -43.60
CA VAL A 328 8.83 2.26 -45.05
C VAL A 328 8.48 3.71 -45.37
N ALA A 329 7.46 4.28 -44.73
CA ALA A 329 7.09 5.67 -44.90
C ALA A 329 8.26 6.61 -44.52
N ALA A 330 8.97 6.31 -43.44
CA ALA A 330 10.14 7.08 -43.02
C ALA A 330 11.28 7.00 -44.05
N LEU A 331 11.56 5.83 -44.62
CA LEU A 331 12.54 5.65 -45.69
C LEU A 331 12.12 6.40 -46.96
N CYS A 332 10.85 6.32 -47.35
CA CYS A 332 10.32 7.07 -48.49
C CYS A 332 10.45 8.60 -48.27
N THR A 333 10.13 9.08 -47.08
CA THR A 333 10.29 10.50 -46.72
C THR A 333 11.76 10.89 -46.61
N ALA A 334 12.67 10.00 -46.20
CA ALA A 334 14.10 10.31 -46.06
C ALA A 334 14.81 10.38 -47.43
N PHE A 335 14.50 9.47 -48.34
CA PHE A 335 15.24 9.30 -49.61
C PHE A 335 14.51 9.84 -50.85
N SER A 336 13.29 10.34 -50.72
CA SER A 336 12.56 10.92 -51.86
C SER A 336 13.27 12.17 -52.42
N PRO A 337 13.35 12.34 -53.75
CA PRO A 337 13.80 13.58 -54.37
C PRO A 337 12.92 14.76 -53.99
N GLU A 338 13.49 15.97 -53.93
CA GLU A 338 12.78 17.19 -53.50
C GLU A 338 11.53 17.50 -54.33
N GLN A 339 11.54 17.17 -55.62
CA GLN A 339 10.41 17.35 -56.53
C GLN A 339 9.14 16.59 -56.08
N TYR A 340 9.30 15.39 -55.52
CA TYR A 340 8.17 14.56 -55.06
C TYR A 340 7.94 14.66 -53.56
N LEU A 341 8.81 15.34 -52.83
CA LEU A 341 8.83 15.33 -51.37
C LEU A 341 7.52 15.84 -50.76
N ASN A 342 6.94 16.93 -51.28
CA ASN A 342 5.67 17.46 -50.78
C ASN A 342 4.53 16.44 -50.95
N GLN A 343 4.47 15.72 -52.08
CA GLN A 343 3.47 14.68 -52.31
C GLN A 343 3.66 13.50 -51.35
N VAL A 344 4.91 13.05 -51.16
CA VAL A 344 5.24 11.96 -50.22
C VAL A 344 4.87 12.33 -48.80
N ILE A 345 5.20 13.56 -48.34
CA ILE A 345 4.85 14.08 -47.02
C ILE A 345 3.33 14.12 -46.84
N GLN A 346 2.57 14.62 -47.82
CA GLN A 346 1.10 14.71 -47.73
C GLN A 346 0.43 13.34 -47.72
N ILE A 347 0.86 12.41 -48.57
CA ILE A 347 0.34 11.02 -48.60
C ILE A 347 0.64 10.33 -47.26
N SER A 348 1.88 10.43 -46.78
CA SER A 348 2.31 9.88 -45.50
C SER A 348 1.51 10.46 -44.33
N PHE A 349 1.42 11.80 -44.26
CA PHE A 349 0.66 12.50 -43.23
C PHE A 349 -0.82 12.10 -43.24
N GLY A 350 -1.47 12.09 -44.41
CA GLY A 350 -2.87 11.69 -44.55
C GLY A 350 -3.11 10.24 -44.12
N PHE A 351 -2.22 9.31 -44.50
CA PHE A 351 -2.31 7.91 -44.07
C PHE A 351 -2.24 7.79 -42.54
N PHE A 352 -1.30 8.48 -41.88
CA PHE A 352 -1.17 8.40 -40.41
C PHE A 352 -2.28 9.14 -39.66
N VAL A 353 -2.90 10.16 -40.26
CA VAL A 353 -4.16 10.74 -39.75
C VAL A 353 -5.29 9.71 -39.80
N LEU A 354 -5.40 8.91 -40.86
CA LEU A 354 -6.37 7.81 -40.92
C LEU A 354 -6.08 6.72 -39.88
N VAL A 355 -4.81 6.38 -39.64
CA VAL A 355 -4.41 5.46 -38.56
C VAL A 355 -4.84 6.01 -37.19
N PHE A 356 -4.64 7.31 -36.95
CA PHE A 356 -5.11 7.97 -35.74
C PHE A 356 -6.64 7.92 -35.61
N ALA A 357 -7.39 8.22 -36.68
CA ALA A 357 -8.84 8.16 -36.68
C ALA A 357 -9.34 6.72 -36.42
N ALA A 358 -8.71 5.72 -37.05
CA ALA A 358 -9.02 4.31 -36.82
C ALA A 358 -8.78 3.90 -35.36
N LYS A 359 -7.72 4.40 -34.71
CA LYS A 359 -7.49 4.23 -33.27
C LYS A 359 -8.65 4.82 -32.47
N CYS A 360 -9.09 6.04 -32.78
CA CYS A 360 -10.18 6.69 -32.05
C CYS A 360 -11.51 5.95 -32.19
N ILE A 361 -11.78 5.31 -33.34
CA ILE A 361 -12.99 4.51 -33.59
C ILE A 361 -12.92 3.13 -32.93
N THR A 362 -11.75 2.47 -32.98
CA THR A 362 -11.58 1.09 -32.50
C THR A 362 -11.39 1.00 -30.99
N TYR A 363 -10.81 2.03 -30.37
CA TYR A 363 -10.49 2.00 -28.94
C TYR A 363 -11.72 1.90 -28.00
N PRO A 364 -12.86 2.58 -28.25
CA PRO A 364 -14.07 2.38 -27.45
C PRO A 364 -14.54 0.91 -27.39
N TYR A 365 -14.39 0.16 -28.48
CA TYR A 365 -14.68 -1.27 -28.50
C TYR A 365 -13.68 -2.07 -27.64
N LEU A 366 -12.40 -1.70 -27.65
CA LEU A 366 -11.40 -2.31 -26.76
C LEU A 366 -11.66 -2.00 -25.28
N ALA A 367 -12.09 -0.78 -24.97
CA ALA A 367 -12.48 -0.39 -23.61
C ALA A 367 -13.69 -1.21 -23.12
N TYR A 368 -14.68 -1.43 -23.98
CA TYR A 368 -15.82 -2.31 -23.69
C TYR A 368 -15.39 -3.74 -23.35
N LYS A 369 -14.38 -4.28 -24.05
CA LYS A 369 -13.81 -5.60 -23.73
C LYS A 369 -12.99 -5.62 -22.44
N ALA A 370 -12.22 -4.57 -22.17
CA ALA A 370 -11.36 -4.47 -20.99
C ALA A 370 -12.18 -4.34 -19.69
N LYS A 371 -13.37 -3.70 -19.74
CA LYS A 371 -14.31 -3.53 -18.61
C LYS A 371 -13.68 -2.82 -17.40
N THR A 372 -12.75 -1.89 -17.62
CA THR A 372 -12.11 -1.12 -16.55
C THR A 372 -12.46 0.38 -16.67
N PRO A 373 -12.74 1.10 -15.56
CA PRO A 373 -13.24 2.48 -15.61
C PRO A 373 -12.28 3.48 -16.30
N GLU A 374 -10.98 3.30 -16.12
CA GLU A 374 -9.91 4.06 -16.75
C GLU A 374 -9.84 3.85 -18.27
N THR A 375 -10.17 2.65 -18.77
CA THR A 375 -10.20 2.43 -20.23
C THR A 375 -11.41 3.11 -20.85
N TYR A 376 -12.55 3.16 -20.15
CA TYR A 376 -13.72 3.95 -20.58
C TYR A 376 -13.46 5.46 -20.58
N LEU A 377 -12.74 5.99 -19.59
CA LEU A 377 -12.39 7.42 -19.58
C LEU A 377 -11.49 7.79 -20.78
N LEU A 378 -10.50 6.95 -21.09
CA LEU A 378 -9.65 7.16 -22.26
C LEU A 378 -10.43 6.98 -23.59
N ALA A 379 -11.46 6.13 -23.61
CA ALA A 379 -12.33 5.97 -24.77
C ALA A 379 -13.20 7.20 -25.02
N LEU A 380 -13.75 7.80 -23.96
CA LEU A 380 -14.47 9.08 -24.05
C LEU A 380 -13.57 10.17 -24.64
N LEU A 381 -12.32 10.22 -24.19
CA LEU A 381 -11.33 11.19 -24.68
C LEU A 381 -11.06 11.01 -26.19
N TYR A 382 -10.84 9.78 -26.64
CA TYR A 382 -10.64 9.51 -28.07
C TYR A 382 -11.89 9.75 -28.91
N PHE A 383 -13.09 9.54 -28.35
CA PHE A 383 -14.33 9.91 -29.00
C PHE A 383 -14.42 11.44 -29.21
N ILE A 384 -13.98 12.25 -28.23
CA ILE A 384 -13.90 13.72 -28.36
C ILE A 384 -12.84 14.14 -29.39
N TYR A 385 -11.72 13.44 -29.50
CA TYR A 385 -10.69 13.77 -30.49
C TYR A 385 -11.10 13.50 -31.92
N LEU A 386 -12.05 12.61 -32.17
CA LEU A 386 -12.48 12.30 -33.54
C LEU A 386 -13.05 13.53 -34.27
N PRO A 387 -14.07 14.25 -33.77
CA PRO A 387 -14.56 15.46 -34.43
C PRO A 387 -13.50 16.58 -34.47
N VAL A 388 -12.66 16.71 -33.44
CA VAL A 388 -11.54 17.67 -33.44
C VAL A 388 -10.56 17.38 -34.57
N SER A 389 -10.19 16.12 -34.78
CA SER A 389 -9.27 15.71 -35.84
C SER A 389 -9.86 15.89 -37.24
N ILE A 390 -11.18 15.69 -37.40
CA ILE A 390 -11.88 15.93 -38.67
C ILE A 390 -11.92 17.44 -38.97
N HIS A 391 -12.27 18.25 -37.97
CA HIS A 391 -12.26 19.71 -38.07
C HIS A 391 -10.87 20.23 -38.46
N ASP A 392 -9.83 19.75 -37.80
CA ASP A 392 -8.47 20.20 -38.05
C ASP A 392 -7.90 19.69 -39.37
N ALA A 393 -8.28 18.50 -39.82
CA ALA A 393 -7.97 18.04 -41.17
C ALA A 393 -8.61 18.95 -42.24
N HIS A 394 -9.86 19.38 -42.02
CA HIS A 394 -10.51 20.36 -42.88
C HIS A 394 -9.80 21.72 -42.85
N PHE A 395 -9.48 22.24 -41.65
CA PHE A 395 -8.70 23.46 -41.46
C PHE A 395 -7.32 23.38 -42.15
N MET A 396 -6.61 22.26 -42.06
CA MET A 396 -5.33 22.09 -42.75
C MET A 396 -5.48 22.10 -44.28
N MET A 397 -6.61 21.63 -44.82
CA MET A 397 -6.88 21.67 -46.26
C MET A 397 -7.25 23.10 -46.73
N THR A 398 -8.14 23.79 -46.01
CA THR A 398 -8.70 25.09 -46.42
C THR A 398 -7.89 26.31 -45.93
N MET A 399 -7.21 26.19 -44.79
CA MET A 399 -6.68 27.26 -43.93
C MET A 399 -7.73 28.31 -43.53
N GLU A 400 -9.01 27.92 -43.54
CA GLU A 400 -10.11 28.77 -43.12
C GLU A 400 -10.58 28.35 -41.71
N GLY A 401 -10.72 29.33 -40.82
CA GLY A 401 -11.12 29.10 -39.43
C GLY A 401 -9.96 29.10 -38.44
N ARG A 402 -10.07 28.28 -37.39
CA ARG A 402 -9.13 28.20 -36.25
C ARG A 402 -8.89 26.73 -35.92
N ALA A 403 -7.66 26.31 -35.65
CA ALA A 403 -7.37 24.93 -35.24
C ALA A 403 -7.93 24.64 -33.84
N TRP A 404 -8.54 23.48 -33.65
CA TRP A 404 -9.08 23.03 -32.36
C TRP A 404 -8.10 22.17 -31.57
N SER A 405 -7.10 21.55 -32.22
CA SER A 405 -6.09 20.70 -31.58
C SER A 405 -5.34 21.37 -30.42
N PRO A 406 -4.95 22.66 -30.47
CA PRO A 406 -4.23 23.30 -29.37
C PRO A 406 -5.02 23.29 -28.04
N TYR A 407 -6.36 23.31 -28.10
CA TYR A 407 -7.22 23.28 -26.92
C TYR A 407 -7.36 21.89 -26.29
N THR A 408 -6.93 20.83 -26.99
CA THR A 408 -7.04 19.47 -26.45
C THR A 408 -6.04 19.20 -25.31
N GLY A 409 -4.91 19.90 -25.26
CA GLY A 409 -3.83 19.68 -24.28
C GLY A 409 -4.30 19.64 -22.82
N PRO A 410 -4.93 20.70 -22.28
CA PRO A 410 -5.47 20.70 -20.92
C PRO A 410 -6.47 19.55 -20.66
N LEU A 411 -7.35 19.28 -21.63
CA LEU A 411 -8.32 18.18 -21.54
C LEU A 411 -7.61 16.82 -21.48
N THR A 412 -6.55 16.61 -22.28
CA THR A 412 -5.73 15.38 -22.25
C THR A 412 -5.15 15.15 -20.85
N THR A 413 -4.67 16.23 -20.22
CA THR A 413 -3.96 16.18 -18.94
C THR A 413 -4.89 15.81 -17.81
N MET A 414 -6.06 16.47 -17.75
CA MET A 414 -7.09 16.17 -16.75
C MET A 414 -7.56 14.73 -16.88
N ALA A 415 -7.80 14.26 -18.10
CA ALA A 415 -8.21 12.88 -18.35
C ALA A 415 -7.13 11.86 -17.94
N LEU A 416 -5.86 12.10 -18.30
CA LEU A 416 -4.74 11.23 -17.92
C LEU A 416 -4.49 11.23 -16.40
N GLY A 417 -4.57 12.39 -15.74
CA GLY A 417 -4.53 12.49 -14.28
C GLY A 417 -5.65 11.70 -13.61
N GLY A 418 -6.88 11.80 -14.13
CA GLY A 418 -8.01 10.99 -13.68
C GLY A 418 -7.82 9.49 -13.88
N VAL A 419 -7.30 9.08 -15.05
CA VAL A 419 -6.93 7.70 -15.35
C VAL A 419 -5.95 7.15 -14.31
N LEU A 420 -4.89 7.91 -14.00
CA LEU A 420 -3.87 7.51 -13.04
C LEU A 420 -4.42 7.43 -11.62
N ALA A 421 -5.22 8.41 -11.19
CA ALA A 421 -5.88 8.41 -9.89
C ALA A 421 -6.79 7.18 -9.72
N MET A 422 -7.62 6.87 -10.72
CA MET A 422 -8.49 5.68 -10.70
C MET A 422 -7.71 4.37 -10.69
N ARG A 423 -6.55 4.32 -11.36
CA ARG A 423 -5.67 3.14 -11.37
C ARG A 423 -5.03 2.93 -10.00
N LEU A 424 -4.47 3.99 -9.42
CA LEU A 424 -3.90 3.96 -8.07
C LEU A 424 -4.94 3.55 -7.02
N ALA A 425 -6.14 4.14 -7.08
CA ALA A 425 -7.24 3.82 -6.17
C ALA A 425 -7.61 2.33 -6.24
N ARG A 426 -7.70 1.75 -7.44
CA ARG A 426 -8.03 0.31 -7.60
C ARG A 426 -6.91 -0.61 -7.13
N HIS A 427 -5.65 -0.32 -7.43
CA HIS A 427 -4.54 -1.13 -6.92
C HIS A 427 -4.47 -1.07 -5.40
N THR A 428 -4.63 0.10 -4.79
CA THR A 428 -4.66 0.25 -3.32
C THR A 428 -5.84 -0.52 -2.71
N GLN A 429 -7.02 -0.49 -3.33
CA GLN A 429 -8.17 -1.28 -2.88
C GLN A 429 -7.92 -2.79 -3.02
N GLN A 430 -7.31 -3.25 -4.11
CA GLN A 430 -6.95 -4.66 -4.29
C GLN A 430 -5.94 -5.13 -3.24
N ILE A 431 -4.88 -4.33 -2.98
CA ILE A 431 -3.89 -4.61 -1.93
C ILE A 431 -4.58 -4.67 -0.56
N LYS A 432 -5.47 -3.73 -0.26
CA LYS A 432 -6.22 -3.73 1.01
C LYS A 432 -7.10 -4.97 1.18
N ARG A 433 -7.78 -5.41 0.10
CA ARG A 433 -8.57 -6.65 0.10
C ARG A 433 -7.68 -7.88 0.28
N PHE A 434 -6.56 -7.95 -0.44
CA PHE A 434 -5.60 -9.04 -0.32
C PHE A 434 -5.00 -9.14 1.08
N ASN A 435 -4.54 -8.02 1.66
CA ASN A 435 -4.04 -7.98 3.03
C ASN A 435 -5.11 -8.41 4.04
N LYS A 436 -6.37 -8.00 3.85
CA LYS A 436 -7.48 -8.44 4.71
C LYS A 436 -7.66 -9.96 4.65
N THR A 437 -7.77 -10.53 3.45
CA THR A 437 -7.93 -11.98 3.28
C THR A 437 -6.70 -12.76 3.78
N LEU A 438 -5.50 -12.22 3.59
CA LEU A 438 -4.28 -12.82 4.10
C LEU A 438 -4.28 -12.85 5.64
N THR A 439 -4.59 -11.73 6.29
CA THR A 439 -4.72 -11.64 7.74
C THR A 439 -5.77 -12.61 8.28
N GLU A 440 -6.93 -12.71 7.62
CA GLU A 440 -7.98 -13.67 7.99
C GLU A 440 -7.49 -15.12 7.89
N LYS A 441 -6.83 -15.50 6.79
CA LYS A 441 -6.26 -16.85 6.62
C LYS A 441 -5.16 -17.16 7.63
N VAL A 442 -4.29 -16.19 7.94
CA VAL A 442 -3.25 -16.35 8.96
C VAL A 442 -3.85 -16.55 10.35
N HIS A 443 -4.90 -15.80 10.69
CA HIS A 443 -5.62 -16.00 11.96
C HIS A 443 -6.30 -17.38 12.03
N GLN A 444 -6.95 -17.83 10.96
CA GLN A 444 -7.56 -19.15 10.89
C GLN A 444 -6.52 -20.27 11.06
N ALA A 445 -5.41 -20.23 10.31
CA ALA A 445 -4.34 -21.22 10.42
C ALA A 445 -3.72 -21.24 11.82
N LYS A 446 -3.55 -20.06 12.45
CA LYS A 446 -3.07 -19.98 13.84
C LYS A 446 -4.04 -20.62 14.83
N GLN A 447 -5.35 -20.40 14.66
CA GLN A 447 -6.37 -21.00 15.52
C GLN A 447 -6.41 -22.52 15.38
N GLU A 448 -6.40 -23.03 14.14
CA GLU A 448 -6.37 -24.46 13.85
C GLU A 448 -5.12 -25.13 14.43
N LEU A 449 -3.95 -24.50 14.26
CA LEU A 449 -2.70 -24.99 14.85
C LEU A 449 -2.76 -25.00 16.38
N THR A 450 -3.31 -23.95 17.00
CA THR A 450 -3.42 -23.87 18.48
C THR A 450 -4.35 -24.97 19.00
N LEU A 451 -5.49 -25.19 18.34
CA LEU A 451 -6.42 -26.26 18.69
C LEU A 451 -5.77 -27.63 18.54
N SER A 452 -5.10 -27.89 17.41
CA SER A 452 -4.41 -29.16 17.17
C SER A 452 -3.30 -29.42 18.19
N LEU A 453 -2.49 -28.41 18.52
CA LEU A 453 -1.44 -28.51 19.54
C LEU A 453 -2.03 -28.77 20.93
N SER A 454 -3.12 -28.09 21.29
CA SER A 454 -3.81 -28.32 22.57
C SER A 454 -4.37 -29.73 22.68
N HIS A 455 -4.94 -30.26 21.59
CA HIS A 455 -5.45 -31.62 21.53
C HIS A 455 -4.33 -32.66 21.63
N GLN A 456 -3.22 -32.46 20.92
CA GLN A 456 -2.04 -33.32 21.06
C GLN A 456 -1.46 -33.29 22.48
N HIS A 457 -1.40 -32.11 23.10
CA HIS A 457 -0.95 -31.99 24.49
C HIS A 457 -1.86 -32.74 25.46
N GLN A 458 -3.19 -32.65 25.27
CA GLN A 458 -4.16 -33.38 26.09
C GLN A 458 -3.99 -34.90 25.94
N LEU A 459 -3.86 -35.40 24.71
CA LEU A 459 -3.60 -36.83 24.45
C LEU A 459 -2.27 -37.30 25.07
N ALA A 460 -1.22 -36.46 25.03
CA ALA A 460 0.05 -36.78 25.65
C ALA A 460 -0.07 -36.91 27.18
N LEU A 461 -0.83 -36.02 27.83
CA LEU A 461 -1.11 -36.11 29.27
C LEU A 461 -1.94 -37.34 29.65
N GLU A 462 -2.94 -37.69 28.84
CA GLU A 462 -3.73 -38.91 29.05
C GLU A 462 -2.88 -40.17 28.90
N ASN A 463 -2.04 -40.24 27.87
CA ASN A 463 -1.11 -41.35 27.68
C ASN A 463 -0.11 -41.47 28.84
N ALA A 464 0.45 -40.36 29.31
CA ALA A 464 1.35 -40.36 30.47
C ALA A 464 0.63 -40.90 31.73
N ARG A 465 -0.61 -40.49 31.98
CA ARG A 465 -1.43 -41.01 33.11
C ARG A 465 -1.76 -42.49 32.98
N LEU A 466 -1.99 -42.99 31.76
CA LEU A 466 -2.25 -44.40 31.52
C LEU A 466 -0.98 -45.23 31.74
N GLN A 467 0.17 -44.77 31.23
CA GLN A 467 1.45 -45.42 31.48
C GLN A 467 1.78 -45.51 32.96
N GLU A 468 1.52 -44.43 33.72
CA GLU A 468 1.72 -44.43 35.18
C GLU A 468 0.82 -45.47 35.87
N ARG A 469 -0.46 -45.58 35.48
CA ARG A 469 -1.35 -46.60 36.03
C ARG A 469 -0.91 -48.02 35.72
N ILE A 470 -0.43 -48.27 34.50
CA ILE A 470 0.10 -49.58 34.11
C ILE A 470 1.34 -49.91 34.93
N HIS A 471 2.26 -48.96 35.08
CA HIS A 471 3.46 -49.12 35.89
C HIS A 471 3.12 -49.43 37.35
N LEU A 472 2.22 -48.65 37.97
CA LEU A 472 1.74 -48.90 39.33
C LEU A 472 1.10 -50.29 39.46
N SER A 473 0.26 -50.69 38.51
CA SER A 473 -0.33 -52.03 38.52
C SER A 473 0.72 -53.14 38.45
N HIS A 474 1.81 -52.92 37.72
CA HIS A 474 2.92 -53.86 37.60
C HIS A 474 3.72 -53.94 38.91
N ASP A 475 4.10 -52.81 39.49
CA ASP A 475 4.79 -52.75 40.80
C ASP A 475 3.95 -53.41 41.91
N LEU A 476 2.63 -53.19 41.89
CA LEU A 476 1.69 -53.83 42.81
C LEU A 476 1.67 -55.35 42.63
N HIS A 477 1.58 -55.83 41.39
CA HIS A 477 1.55 -57.25 41.07
C HIS A 477 2.86 -57.94 41.48
N ASP A 478 4.00 -57.35 41.17
CA ASP A 478 5.31 -57.95 41.44
C ASP A 478 5.68 -57.92 42.93
N GLY A 479 5.41 -56.81 43.61
CA GLY A 479 5.73 -56.67 45.04
C GLY A 479 4.76 -57.42 45.95
N LEU A 480 3.45 -57.13 45.81
CA LEU A 480 2.42 -57.67 46.70
C LEU A 480 2.04 -59.10 46.30
N GLY A 481 1.85 -59.34 45.00
CA GLY A 481 1.49 -60.67 44.49
C GLY A 481 2.56 -61.71 44.82
N GLY A 482 3.84 -61.35 44.65
CA GLY A 482 4.95 -62.22 45.03
C GLY A 482 5.00 -62.55 46.52
N SER A 483 4.71 -61.57 47.40
CA SER A 483 4.73 -61.77 48.86
C SER A 483 3.55 -62.59 49.38
N ILE A 484 2.37 -62.44 48.76
CA ILE A 484 1.18 -63.25 49.06
C ILE A 484 1.40 -64.70 48.65
N VAL A 485 1.88 -64.95 47.43
CA VAL A 485 2.15 -66.30 46.93
C VAL A 485 3.17 -67.01 47.81
N ARG A 486 4.26 -66.32 48.20
CA ARG A 486 5.27 -66.88 49.12
C ARG A 486 4.68 -67.26 50.47
N SER A 487 3.79 -66.43 51.01
CA SER A 487 3.12 -66.67 52.29
C SER A 487 2.14 -67.85 52.23
N ILE A 488 1.41 -68.01 51.11
CA ILE A 488 0.53 -69.17 50.88
C ILE A 488 1.37 -70.45 50.82
N ILE A 489 2.45 -70.48 50.05
CA ILE A 489 3.34 -71.64 49.91
C ILE A 489 3.93 -72.05 51.28
N MET A 490 4.37 -71.09 52.10
CA MET A 490 4.90 -71.39 53.44
C MET A 490 3.86 -72.00 54.38
N LEU A 491 2.58 -71.64 54.23
CA LEU A 491 1.48 -72.18 55.04
C LEU A 491 1.03 -73.57 54.53
N GLU A 492 1.02 -73.80 53.22
CA GLU A 492 0.66 -75.10 52.63
C GLU A 492 1.71 -76.19 52.90
N GLN A 493 2.99 -75.84 53.02
CA GLN A 493 4.07 -76.80 53.24
C GLN A 493 4.24 -77.25 54.70
N ASN A 494 3.55 -76.64 55.68
CA ASN A 494 3.66 -76.99 57.10
C ASN A 494 2.29 -77.32 57.70
N ASN A 495 2.00 -78.60 57.95
CA ASN A 495 0.70 -79.04 58.50
C ASN A 495 0.52 -78.82 60.02
N GLN A 496 1.55 -78.35 60.73
CA GLN A 496 1.48 -77.93 62.14
C GLN A 496 2.10 -76.54 62.28
N VAL A 497 1.43 -75.52 61.76
CA VAL A 497 1.87 -74.13 61.94
C VAL A 497 1.46 -73.66 63.34
N ASP A 498 2.44 -73.25 64.15
CA ASP A 498 2.15 -72.63 65.45
C ASP A 498 1.36 -71.32 65.24
N LYS A 499 0.39 -71.05 66.13
CA LYS A 499 -0.47 -69.86 66.06
C LYS A 499 0.35 -68.57 66.00
N LEU A 500 1.51 -68.56 66.68
CA LEU A 500 2.48 -67.45 66.66
C LEU A 500 3.10 -67.22 65.27
N GLN A 501 3.36 -68.29 64.52
CA GLN A 501 4.00 -68.23 63.20
C GLN A 501 3.00 -67.76 62.13
N VAL A 502 1.75 -68.24 62.16
CA VAL A 502 0.65 -67.69 61.32
C VAL A 502 0.44 -66.20 61.59
N LEU A 503 0.45 -65.80 62.87
CA LEU A 503 0.32 -64.40 63.26
C LEU A 503 1.49 -63.54 62.73
N SER A 504 2.70 -64.08 62.68
CA SER A 504 3.86 -63.37 62.13
C SER A 504 3.74 -63.15 60.62
N ILE A 505 3.26 -64.16 59.88
CA ILE A 505 3.03 -64.09 58.42
C ILE A 505 1.91 -63.09 58.10
N LEU A 506 0.79 -63.14 58.82
CA LEU A 506 -0.30 -62.17 58.65
C LEU A 506 0.13 -60.74 59.01
N LYS A 507 0.99 -60.57 60.03
CA LYS A 507 1.56 -59.25 60.38
C LYS A 507 2.51 -58.75 59.28
N LEU A 508 3.28 -59.63 58.65
CA LEU A 508 4.20 -59.31 57.57
C LEU A 508 3.42 -58.92 56.30
N LEU A 509 2.42 -59.72 55.89
CA LEU A 509 1.50 -59.38 54.80
C LEU A 509 0.77 -58.06 55.04
N ARG A 510 0.26 -57.83 56.26
CA ARG A 510 -0.34 -56.55 56.63
C ARG A 510 0.67 -55.40 56.53
N SER A 511 1.94 -55.63 56.91
CA SER A 511 3.00 -54.64 56.81
C SER A 511 3.34 -54.30 55.36
N ASP A 512 3.43 -55.31 54.48
CA ASP A 512 3.70 -55.13 53.05
C ASP A 512 2.55 -54.42 52.36
N LEU A 513 1.30 -54.78 52.68
CA LEU A 513 0.09 -54.14 52.17
C LEU A 513 -0.01 -52.69 52.66
N ARG A 514 0.37 -52.42 53.92
CA ARG A 514 0.47 -51.06 54.48
C ARG A 514 1.57 -50.26 53.79
N GLN A 515 2.74 -50.86 53.52
CA GLN A 515 3.84 -50.23 52.81
C GLN A 515 3.44 -49.82 51.38
N VAL A 516 2.76 -50.72 50.66
CA VAL A 516 2.24 -50.46 49.31
C VAL A 516 1.18 -49.35 49.31
N ILE A 517 0.24 -49.37 50.25
CA ILE A 517 -0.73 -48.27 50.43
C ILE A 517 0.00 -46.96 50.73
N ASP A 518 1.03 -46.98 51.57
CA ASP A 518 1.77 -45.77 51.92
C ASP A 518 2.53 -45.19 50.71
N THR A 519 3.13 -46.03 49.86
CA THR A 519 3.78 -45.57 48.60
C THR A 519 2.78 -45.02 47.59
N GLY A 520 1.59 -45.63 47.47
CA GLY A 520 0.54 -45.17 46.55
C GLY A 520 -0.26 -43.96 47.06
N SER A 521 -0.45 -43.83 48.37
CA SER A 521 -1.25 -42.76 48.98
C SER A 521 -0.50 -41.43 49.15
N SER A 522 0.84 -41.45 49.13
CA SER A 522 1.66 -40.23 49.13
C SER A 522 1.55 -39.39 47.85
N ILE A 523 1.03 -39.97 46.75
CA ILE A 523 0.95 -39.33 45.43
C ILE A 523 -0.29 -38.39 45.30
N GLY A 524 -1.18 -38.36 46.30
CA GLY A 524 -2.37 -37.50 46.28
C GLY A 524 -2.86 -36.99 47.65
N THR A 525 -2.10 -37.18 48.72
CA THR A 525 -2.48 -36.71 50.06
C THR A 525 -2.15 -35.22 50.22
N LYS A 526 -3.16 -34.40 50.49
CA LYS A 526 -2.98 -32.99 50.86
C LYS A 526 -2.27 -32.93 52.22
N VAL A 527 -1.12 -32.25 52.30
CA VAL A 527 -0.42 -32.00 53.57
C VAL A 527 -1.35 -31.15 54.47
N PRO A 528 -1.61 -31.55 55.73
CA PRO A 528 -2.40 -30.75 56.66
C PRO A 528 -1.79 -29.37 56.87
N GLU A 529 -2.62 -28.33 56.93
CA GLU A 529 -2.15 -26.93 56.94
C GLU A 529 -1.53 -26.56 58.31
N THR A 530 -1.86 -27.31 59.37
CA THR A 530 -1.30 -27.11 60.73
C THR A 530 -0.98 -28.45 61.44
N PRO A 531 -0.09 -28.45 62.45
CA PRO A 531 0.17 -29.62 63.29
C PRO A 531 -1.09 -30.12 64.03
N ILE A 532 -2.01 -29.20 64.34
CA ILE A 532 -3.29 -29.52 64.99
C ILE A 532 -4.18 -30.33 64.03
N GLU A 533 -4.29 -29.91 62.77
CA GLU A 533 -5.03 -30.66 61.74
C GLU A 533 -4.43 -32.04 61.48
N TRP A 534 -3.10 -32.16 61.51
CA TRP A 534 -2.42 -33.45 61.41
C TRP A 534 -2.80 -34.39 62.55
N GLY A 535 -2.81 -33.91 63.80
CA GLY A 535 -3.09 -34.71 64.98
C GLY A 535 -4.58 -34.96 65.25
N ALA A 536 -5.48 -34.16 64.67
CA ALA A 536 -6.91 -34.21 64.96
C ALA A 536 -7.57 -35.58 64.66
N PRO A 537 -7.33 -36.25 63.52
CA PRO A 537 -7.93 -37.56 63.25
C PRO A 537 -7.46 -38.64 64.23
N THR A 538 -6.17 -38.66 64.56
CA THR A 538 -5.60 -39.62 65.53
C THR A 538 -6.13 -39.34 66.93
N ARG A 539 -6.15 -38.07 67.36
CA ARG A 539 -6.72 -37.67 68.65
C ARG A 539 -8.19 -38.08 68.75
N HIS A 540 -9.00 -37.78 67.74
CA HIS A 540 -10.43 -38.12 67.74
C HIS A 540 -10.66 -39.63 67.90
N ARG A 541 -9.85 -40.46 67.26
CA ARG A 541 -9.98 -41.92 67.35
C ARG A 541 -9.57 -42.48 68.71
N PHE A 542 -8.47 -41.98 69.29
CA PHE A 542 -7.91 -42.57 70.51
C PHE A 542 -8.45 -41.95 71.80
N ILE A 543 -9.01 -40.74 71.77
CA ILE A 543 -9.55 -40.09 72.97
C ILE A 543 -10.70 -40.90 73.57
N GLN A 544 -11.61 -41.42 72.74
CA GLN A 544 -12.73 -42.26 73.17
C GLN A 544 -12.24 -43.55 73.83
N LEU A 545 -11.24 -44.21 73.21
CA LEU A 545 -10.66 -45.44 73.74
C LEU A 545 -9.90 -45.22 75.06
N PHE A 546 -9.25 -44.06 75.21
CA PHE A 546 -8.59 -43.71 76.46
C PHE A 546 -9.58 -43.34 77.56
N GLU A 547 -10.68 -42.65 77.23
CA GLU A 547 -11.77 -42.36 78.17
C GLU A 547 -12.47 -43.64 78.65
N GLU A 548 -12.74 -44.60 77.76
CA GLU A 548 -13.34 -45.90 78.12
C GLU A 548 -12.48 -46.75 79.06
N LEU A 549 -11.16 -46.53 79.05
CA LEU A 549 -10.19 -47.29 79.86
C LEU A 549 -9.63 -46.47 81.03
N ASP A 550 -10.24 -45.33 81.36
CA ASP A 550 -9.83 -44.40 82.42
C ASP A 550 -8.36 -43.93 82.32
N ILE A 551 -7.84 -43.78 81.09
CA ILE A 551 -6.48 -43.30 80.79
C ILE A 551 -6.52 -41.79 80.50
N ARG A 552 -5.86 -40.98 81.33
CA ARG A 552 -5.76 -39.53 81.10
C ARG A 552 -4.78 -39.23 79.97
N SER A 553 -5.27 -38.70 78.85
CA SER A 553 -4.43 -38.34 77.69
C SER A 553 -4.22 -36.83 77.55
N THR A 554 -2.96 -36.41 77.38
CA THR A 554 -2.56 -35.02 77.12
C THR A 554 -1.99 -34.90 75.70
N TRP A 555 -2.46 -33.90 74.95
CA TRP A 555 -2.09 -33.69 73.56
C TRP A 555 -1.59 -32.26 73.38
N GLN A 556 -0.33 -32.11 72.98
CA GLN A 556 0.32 -30.81 72.80
C GLN A 556 0.90 -30.73 71.40
N PHE A 557 0.35 -29.82 70.60
CA PHE A 557 0.79 -29.57 69.23
C PHE A 557 1.11 -28.09 69.07
N SER A 558 2.13 -27.78 68.27
CA SER A 558 2.43 -26.40 67.88
C SER A 558 1.27 -25.81 67.04
N GLN A 559 1.01 -24.50 67.14
CA GLN A 559 -0.13 -23.89 66.44
C GLN A 559 0.06 -23.84 64.91
N GLN A 560 1.31 -23.75 64.45
CA GLN A 560 1.68 -23.66 63.05
C GLN A 560 2.95 -24.47 62.80
N TRP A 561 3.14 -24.91 61.56
CA TRP A 561 4.43 -25.42 61.08
C TRP A 561 5.39 -24.22 60.95
N GLN A 562 6.62 -24.30 61.47
CA GLN A 562 7.65 -23.33 61.11
C GLN A 562 8.25 -23.71 59.76
N THR A 563 8.43 -25.01 59.52
CA THR A 563 8.79 -25.60 58.23
C THR A 563 7.74 -26.64 57.83
N VAL A 564 7.19 -26.53 56.63
CA VAL A 564 6.11 -27.44 56.17
C VAL A 564 6.69 -28.84 55.91
N PRO A 565 6.27 -29.89 56.66
CA PRO A 565 6.72 -31.25 56.41
C PRO A 565 6.18 -31.78 55.09
N SER A 566 6.93 -32.67 54.44
CA SER A 566 6.46 -33.41 53.27
C SER A 566 5.32 -34.37 53.61
N ALA A 567 4.50 -34.71 52.61
CA ALA A 567 3.39 -35.66 52.77
C ALA A 567 3.85 -37.01 53.34
N SER A 568 5.04 -37.49 52.95
CA SER A 568 5.62 -38.73 53.46
C SER A 568 6.03 -38.65 54.94
N GLN A 569 6.53 -37.51 55.41
CA GLN A 569 6.86 -37.27 56.82
C GLN A 569 5.60 -37.22 57.69
N CYS A 570 4.56 -36.49 57.26
CA CYS A 570 3.26 -36.44 57.93
C CYS A 570 2.65 -37.84 58.09
N LEU A 571 2.60 -38.60 56.99
CA LEU A 571 2.07 -39.96 57.01
C LEU A 571 2.89 -40.87 57.92
N ALA A 572 4.22 -40.79 57.86
CA ALA A 572 5.08 -41.62 58.70
C ALA A 572 4.88 -41.38 60.20
N LEU A 573 4.79 -40.10 60.61
CA LEU A 573 4.50 -39.74 62.00
C LEU A 573 3.12 -40.20 62.43
N THR A 574 2.09 -40.07 61.58
CA THR A 574 0.74 -40.55 61.90
C THR A 574 0.79 -42.04 62.20
N ARG A 575 1.48 -42.83 61.36
CA ARG A 575 1.58 -44.29 61.56
C ARG A 575 2.33 -44.66 62.83
N VAL A 576 3.40 -43.94 63.17
CA VAL A 576 4.13 -44.15 64.44
C VAL A 576 3.21 -43.84 65.62
N ALA A 577 2.49 -42.72 65.59
CA ALA A 577 1.54 -42.37 66.64
C ALA A 577 0.46 -43.44 66.80
N GLU A 578 -0.15 -43.90 65.70
CA GLU A 578 -1.17 -44.95 65.75
C GLU A 578 -0.68 -46.25 66.37
N GLU A 579 0.51 -46.72 65.98
CA GLU A 579 1.06 -47.98 66.49
C GLU A 579 1.50 -47.84 67.95
N ALA A 580 2.13 -46.72 68.33
CA ALA A 580 2.51 -46.42 69.71
C ALA A 580 1.29 -46.37 70.64
N LEU A 581 0.23 -45.65 70.26
CA LEU A 581 -1.00 -45.55 71.04
C LEU A 581 -1.73 -46.90 71.13
N THR A 582 -1.69 -47.70 70.06
CA THR A 582 -2.23 -49.07 70.07
C THR A 582 -1.45 -49.97 71.02
N ASN A 583 -0.13 -49.84 71.08
CA ASN A 583 0.70 -50.59 72.03
C ASN A 583 0.40 -50.21 73.47
N ILE A 584 0.20 -48.91 73.74
CA ILE A 584 -0.21 -48.42 75.05
C ILE A 584 -1.52 -49.07 75.48
N LEU A 585 -2.56 -49.03 74.63
CA LEU A 585 -3.86 -49.64 74.92
C LEU A 585 -3.78 -51.14 75.23
N LYS A 586 -2.90 -51.87 74.54
CA LYS A 586 -2.84 -53.33 74.64
C LYS A 586 -1.91 -53.85 75.73
N HIS A 587 -0.88 -53.09 76.08
CA HIS A 587 0.27 -53.62 76.82
C HIS A 587 0.72 -52.77 78.00
N SER A 588 0.41 -51.48 78.06
CA SER A 588 1.01 -50.59 79.07
C SER A 588 0.36 -50.66 80.45
N ALA A 589 -0.95 -50.94 80.53
CA ALA A 589 -1.77 -50.70 81.73
C ALA A 589 -1.55 -49.30 82.36
N ALA A 590 -1.21 -48.32 81.52
CA ALA A 590 -0.96 -46.94 81.95
C ALA A 590 -2.25 -46.23 82.36
N THR A 591 -2.12 -45.27 83.28
CA THR A 591 -3.21 -44.37 83.68
C THR A 591 -3.05 -42.96 83.09
N GLU A 592 -1.88 -42.64 82.54
CA GLU A 592 -1.57 -41.36 81.92
C GLU A 592 -0.73 -41.53 80.66
N VAL A 593 -1.08 -40.75 79.62
CA VAL A 593 -0.37 -40.72 78.33
C VAL A 593 -0.17 -39.26 77.89
N SER A 594 1.00 -38.96 77.35
CA SER A 594 1.34 -37.66 76.78
C SER A 594 1.82 -37.79 75.34
N ILE A 595 1.25 -36.98 74.45
CA ILE A 595 1.60 -36.90 73.03
C ILE A 595 1.98 -35.45 72.74
N VAL A 596 3.22 -35.26 72.31
CA VAL A 596 3.80 -33.94 72.03
C VAL A 596 4.39 -33.94 70.63
N LEU A 597 3.93 -33.02 69.77
CA LEU A 597 4.56 -32.74 68.48
C LEU A 597 5.09 -31.30 68.48
N THR A 598 6.41 -31.19 68.39
CA THR A 598 7.13 -29.91 68.43
C THR A 598 8.15 -29.82 67.31
N GLU A 599 8.44 -28.61 66.90
CA GLU A 599 9.56 -28.27 66.02
C GLU A 599 10.55 -27.45 66.86
N PRO A 600 11.55 -28.08 67.52
CA PRO A 600 12.62 -27.35 68.20
C PRO A 600 13.44 -26.54 67.18
N ALA A 601 14.16 -25.51 67.64
CA ALA A 601 14.91 -24.55 66.80
C ALA A 601 16.03 -25.16 65.90
N THR A 602 16.15 -26.49 65.84
CA THR A 602 17.18 -27.24 65.12
C THR A 602 16.72 -27.81 63.76
N HIS A 603 15.63 -27.28 63.16
CA HIS A 603 15.06 -27.78 61.90
C HIS A 603 14.72 -29.28 61.91
N GLU A 604 14.25 -29.79 63.05
CA GLU A 604 13.79 -31.17 63.17
C GLU A 604 12.34 -31.18 63.69
N LEU A 605 11.52 -32.07 63.13
CA LEU A 605 10.19 -32.35 63.64
C LEU A 605 10.29 -33.49 64.66
N VAL A 606 9.90 -33.22 65.90
CA VAL A 606 10.02 -34.16 67.02
C VAL A 606 8.65 -34.57 67.54
N LEU A 607 8.33 -35.86 67.41
CA LEU A 607 7.17 -36.50 68.02
C LEU A 607 7.63 -37.27 69.26
N HIS A 608 7.04 -36.94 70.41
CA HIS A 608 7.31 -37.60 71.67
C HIS A 608 6.00 -38.17 72.25
N ILE A 609 6.00 -39.48 72.53
CA ILE A 609 4.87 -40.19 73.11
C ILE A 609 5.35 -40.88 74.38
N GLN A 610 4.69 -40.62 75.51
CA GLN A 610 5.09 -41.15 76.81
C GLN A 610 3.87 -41.69 77.57
N ASP A 611 4.03 -42.82 78.26
CA ASP A 611 3.06 -43.38 79.20
C ASP A 611 3.69 -43.72 80.55
N ASN A 612 2.87 -43.89 81.58
CA ASN A 612 3.29 -44.25 82.95
C ASN A 612 3.04 -45.74 83.30
N GLY A 613 3.02 -46.61 82.29
CA GLY A 613 2.66 -48.02 82.43
C GLY A 613 3.74 -48.92 83.04
N ILE A 614 3.51 -50.23 82.97
CA ILE A 614 4.36 -51.28 83.57
C ILE A 614 5.76 -51.39 82.96
N GLY A 615 5.99 -50.75 81.80
CA GLY A 615 7.25 -50.82 81.07
C GLY A 615 7.56 -52.21 80.50
N PHE A 616 8.67 -52.31 79.77
CA PHE A 616 9.22 -53.57 79.28
C PHE A 616 10.74 -53.47 79.12
N ASP A 617 11.42 -54.61 79.11
CA ASP A 617 12.86 -54.65 78.86
C ASP A 617 13.11 -54.36 77.36
N SER A 618 13.65 -53.17 77.08
CA SER A 618 14.00 -52.73 75.73
C SER A 618 15.25 -53.42 75.16
N GLU A 619 16.11 -54.01 76.00
CA GLU A 619 17.33 -54.71 75.57
C GLU A 619 17.09 -56.22 75.29
N ASN A 620 16.14 -56.87 75.98
CA ASN A 620 15.76 -58.27 75.73
C ASN A 620 14.61 -58.47 74.71
N VAL A 621 14.34 -57.49 73.85
CA VAL A 621 13.29 -57.63 72.83
C VAL A 621 13.70 -58.68 71.79
N ARG A 622 13.31 -59.95 72.01
CA ARG A 622 13.55 -61.06 71.07
C ARG A 622 13.02 -60.71 69.68
N ALA A 623 13.89 -60.81 68.68
CA ALA A 623 13.59 -60.65 67.27
C ALA A 623 12.49 -61.64 66.83
N GLY A 624 11.23 -61.17 66.79
CA GLY A 624 10.11 -61.97 66.28
C GLY A 624 8.74 -61.64 66.88
N LEU A 625 8.64 -61.21 68.15
CA LEU A 625 7.32 -61.03 68.79
C LEU A 625 6.72 -59.61 68.69
N HIS A 626 7.51 -58.56 68.39
CA HIS A 626 7.06 -57.16 68.36
C HIS A 626 7.28 -56.48 67.00
N VAL A 627 6.64 -57.01 65.95
CA VAL A 627 6.67 -56.48 64.55
C VAL A 627 6.37 -54.97 64.45
N GLY A 628 5.55 -54.42 65.37
CA GLY A 628 5.18 -53.01 65.39
C GLY A 628 6.37 -52.06 65.66
N LEU A 629 7.25 -52.39 66.61
CA LEU A 629 8.42 -51.55 66.96
C LEU A 629 9.43 -51.50 65.80
N HIS A 630 9.74 -52.67 65.21
CA HIS A 630 10.61 -52.76 64.05
C HIS A 630 10.04 -51.99 62.84
N SER A 631 8.73 -52.07 62.62
CA SER A 631 8.06 -51.32 61.54
C SER A 631 8.14 -49.81 61.75
N MET A 632 7.98 -49.32 62.99
CA MET A 632 8.14 -47.90 63.31
C MET A 632 9.59 -47.44 63.10
N GLN A 633 10.59 -48.17 63.61
CA GLN A 633 12.00 -47.81 63.46
C GLN A 633 12.44 -47.80 61.99
N ALA A 634 12.09 -48.84 61.22
CA ALA A 634 12.43 -48.94 59.81
C ALA A 634 11.80 -47.79 59.00
N ARG A 635 10.57 -47.40 59.32
CA ARG A 635 9.84 -46.31 58.65
C ARG A 635 10.51 -44.96 58.86
N ILE A 636 10.92 -44.66 60.10
CA ILE A 636 11.61 -43.40 60.43
C ILE A 636 13.01 -43.37 59.82
N SER A 637 13.73 -44.49 59.86
CA SER A 637 15.07 -44.60 59.29
C SER A 637 15.09 -44.34 57.78
N ARG A 638 14.07 -44.79 57.04
CA ARG A 638 13.94 -44.53 55.58
C ARG A 638 13.79 -43.06 55.22
N LEU A 639 13.30 -42.23 56.15
CA LEU A 639 13.17 -40.79 55.98
C LEU A 639 14.38 -40.02 56.55
N GLY A 640 15.48 -40.73 56.87
CA GLY A 640 16.66 -40.13 57.48
C GLY A 640 16.47 -39.70 58.93
N GLY A 641 15.37 -40.12 59.58
CA GLY A 641 15.07 -39.77 60.97
C GLY A 641 15.70 -40.69 62.00
N LYS A 642 15.62 -40.28 63.26
CA LYS A 642 16.06 -41.04 64.44
C LYS A 642 14.84 -41.53 65.22
N PHE A 643 14.84 -42.81 65.58
CA PHE A 643 13.84 -43.42 66.45
C PHE A 643 14.53 -43.88 67.73
N GLN A 644 14.02 -43.44 68.88
CA GLN A 644 14.52 -43.81 70.19
C GLN A 644 13.36 -44.29 71.06
N ILE A 645 13.61 -45.33 71.83
CA ILE A 645 12.65 -45.87 72.79
C ILE A 645 13.36 -46.10 74.11
N TYR A 646 12.71 -45.70 75.19
CA TYR A 646 13.17 -45.89 76.55
C TYR A 646 12.01 -46.44 77.37
N SER A 647 12.20 -47.60 78.00
CA SER A 647 11.15 -48.22 78.82
C SER A 647 11.73 -48.75 80.12
N GLN A 648 11.08 -48.37 81.22
CA GLN A 648 11.32 -48.86 82.57
C GLN A 648 9.98 -48.95 83.31
N PRO A 649 9.86 -49.72 84.39
CA PRO A 649 8.63 -49.73 85.19
C PRO A 649 8.22 -48.31 85.61
N GLY A 650 6.96 -47.94 85.33
CA GLY A 650 6.41 -46.62 85.59
C GLY A 650 6.66 -45.58 84.48
N LYS A 651 7.40 -45.91 83.41
CA LYS A 651 7.62 -44.99 82.27
C LYS A 651 8.04 -45.70 80.98
N THR A 652 7.26 -45.54 79.92
CA THR A 652 7.72 -45.81 78.54
C THR A 652 7.65 -44.53 77.72
N SER A 653 8.70 -44.25 76.95
CA SER A 653 8.82 -43.08 76.08
C SER A 653 9.34 -43.49 74.71
N ILE A 654 8.67 -43.00 73.66
CA ILE A 654 9.08 -43.08 72.27
C ILE A 654 9.35 -41.66 71.78
N GLN A 655 10.54 -41.44 71.24
CA GLN A 655 10.93 -40.19 70.62
C GLN A 655 11.32 -40.43 69.16
N VAL A 656 10.73 -39.66 68.28
CA VAL A 656 11.01 -39.66 66.85
C VAL A 656 11.43 -38.27 66.40
N SER A 657 12.59 -38.17 65.77
CA SER A 657 13.09 -36.94 65.15
C SER A 657 13.21 -37.12 63.64
N LEU A 658 12.59 -36.24 62.86
CA LEU A 658 12.71 -36.20 61.41
C LEU A 658 13.35 -34.87 60.98
N PRO A 659 14.40 -34.89 60.14
CA PRO A 659 14.96 -33.65 59.61
C PRO A 659 13.97 -32.97 58.67
N LEU A 660 13.75 -31.66 58.83
CA LEU A 660 13.01 -30.83 57.90
C LEU A 660 14.02 -30.19 56.94
N ALA A 661 13.71 -30.21 55.64
CA ALA A 661 14.62 -29.79 54.57
C ALA A 661 14.49 -28.30 54.25
#